data_AF-A0A9E6B0V6-F1
#
_entry.id   AF-A0A9E6B0V6-F1
#
_cell.length_a   1.000
_cell.length_b   1.000
_cell.length_c   1.000
_cell.angle_alpha   90.00
_cell.angle_beta   90.00
_cell.angle_gamma   90.00
#
_symmetry.space_group_name_H-M   'P 1'
#
loop_
_entity.id
_entity.type
_entity.pdbx_description
1 polymer ?
#
loop_
_entity_poly.entity_id
_entity_poly.type
_entity_poly.pdbx_seq_one_letter_code
_entity_poly.pdbx_strand_id
1 'polypeptide(L)'
;MRKLVMDNAGNIDFSKQKFLYWGKKSFIAYLRKGVADIINKHLAKHGFTTRVSHLSYADRGIDIIPSKHQGLSRYVKNSSKEKQNKQIVQKNAELIINDPERIIDKLDINKPVYSLKEIKKALQESLYVTLKENTPLKQLENDKLINSLLEKVIKSPKLTLINKQDLKGETLYGKVKRLDLENRFIKNLQQLNQSSNHKLGIKLNDLEQKNLLEQIVNHSKPELSLAQKKAVLDIVNGQDIAILHGIPGAGKTFVMQEIVKQYKKANYKIIGVAPSSSAALQLFKATNIETKNASLWRKKWLLENQQKFTLELQADYYQKNEYLNNTTKLTNKHAIIIDEASMTELSNMDYLLSEAIKAEAKIILVGDNNQLTAVGFAGAFQKALEICGAVKLSESKRQLNKEHRKATIFLGNFHVKKALEIYQKDNSIEITANQNELHHKLLNDYINSYIMKAKNLNIKDLATTRSLTICTFTNKMARKINLAVREKLKNIGVIKDTEYLINTGGKYINICENEQIVVTSNLNDLGIFNGEVGTILSIKPQDDYGNATIKVLFTKADHSKKIVNINTANYDRKILDYGYALTAHKLQGVTVDQNFVVYEKQIGFEAFNVMMTRHREKVKFYANIKELHDNIYNRLDLNNNLARRYYSIKAKTTQETLDLIALNISISRKINNNFTSDYLKECNYKVIKEYITANNEVIKLTKEINQRKWQIENLGNSDTEIIENKLWHEFKQQQQRRLNARKILKNYNLYEQQIIRLSLNYATLEKHAGKSHYLVQEKTSYLAKYSHNFQELVKAIKTLDKYKIQQSYKSLLKEIAGYELHLEKLLQNLDNCLQEKHKLTEIITATKDYQQKLLPVYLEQIYKNSTKHILDNWSNLVRYNGKFMAAEMVAKNPYLLGNLKGNSFSRLFDFNKNQFLQLSNYQGLGKKLLQYQKFTENLADNQQKLKQFNDSNLERNLIAEIETLEKMSPAKSEQNFINYIGKKNKYFNKSSLKLEETMIKEAETKHNFMNMSVGIKETDFEKIFLKYAPKINPKNEIKKEGFHIRCGSLIMNLTNGLWYDFNNKERGNIYLLVKEARNCSIREAIEIITKEVKNSLTDPTPETIEYKPKILVYNKDQLIDNDKVNLIVPENNVAKKIVNVLPEYNIISWSGGVQNAEKVDWKNFKEHKVAIWYDNNSGSKKAAKVTLHEINKINNHIGFASIVNSDELLLPEN
;
A
#
# COMPACT_ATOMS: atom_id res chain seq x y z
N MET A 1 -5.58 -38.72 -36.76
CA MET A 1 -6.71 -38.67 -37.71
C MET A 1 -6.36 -39.53 -38.93
N ARG A 2 -7.24 -39.68 -39.91
CA ARG A 2 -6.88 -40.06 -41.28
C ARG A 2 -6.68 -38.77 -42.09
N LYS A 3 -5.83 -38.77 -43.11
CA LYS A 3 -5.69 -37.64 -44.04
C LYS A 3 -6.93 -37.64 -44.95
N LEU A 4 -7.39 -36.47 -45.41
CA LEU A 4 -8.34 -36.45 -46.52
C LEU A 4 -7.56 -36.64 -47.83
N VAL A 5 -8.08 -37.45 -48.73
CA VAL A 5 -7.55 -37.76 -50.07
C VAL A 5 -8.72 -37.87 -51.03
N MET A 6 -8.57 -37.34 -52.24
CA MET A 6 -9.54 -37.65 -53.30
C MET A 6 -9.35 -39.10 -53.75
N ASP A 7 -10.45 -39.81 -53.95
CA ASP A 7 -10.46 -41.05 -54.70
C ASP A 7 -10.34 -40.78 -56.22
N ASN A 8 -10.26 -41.84 -57.01
CA ASN A 8 -10.10 -41.75 -58.46
C ASN A 8 -11.36 -41.18 -59.17
N ALA A 9 -12.46 -40.96 -58.45
CA ALA A 9 -13.68 -40.32 -58.94
C ALA A 9 -13.79 -38.85 -58.49
N GLY A 10 -12.77 -38.31 -57.81
CA GLY A 10 -12.73 -36.92 -57.33
C GLY A 10 -13.46 -36.68 -56.00
N ASN A 11 -13.97 -37.73 -55.34
CA ASN A 11 -14.65 -37.59 -54.05
C ASN A 11 -13.63 -37.59 -52.91
N ILE A 12 -13.80 -36.68 -51.94
CA ILE A 12 -12.87 -36.55 -50.81
C ILE A 12 -13.22 -37.55 -49.71
N ASP A 13 -12.40 -38.60 -49.54
CA ASP A 13 -12.53 -39.61 -48.48
C ASP A 13 -11.31 -39.64 -47.52
N PHE A 14 -11.41 -40.38 -46.42
CA PHE A 14 -10.39 -40.53 -45.40
C PHE A 14 -9.39 -41.66 -45.70
N SER A 15 -8.12 -41.29 -45.89
CA SER A 15 -7.00 -42.20 -46.17
C SER A 15 -7.01 -43.47 -45.30
N LYS A 16 -6.94 -44.65 -45.90
CA LYS A 16 -7.04 -45.95 -45.18
C LYS A 16 -6.06 -46.03 -43.99
N GLN A 17 -4.83 -45.53 -44.15
CA GLN A 17 -3.85 -45.37 -43.06
C GLN A 17 -4.22 -44.27 -42.04
N LYS A 18 -4.15 -44.58 -40.74
CA LYS A 18 -4.24 -43.60 -39.64
C LYS A 18 -2.88 -42.93 -39.40
N PHE A 19 -2.85 -41.61 -39.25
CA PHE A 19 -1.70 -40.91 -38.68
C PHE A 19 -1.53 -41.28 -37.19
N LEU A 20 -0.67 -42.27 -36.94
CA LEU A 20 -0.40 -42.83 -35.61
C LEU A 20 0.21 -41.82 -34.63
N TYR A 21 0.95 -40.83 -35.11
CA TYR A 21 1.62 -39.82 -34.27
C TYR A 21 0.66 -39.06 -33.35
N TRP A 22 -0.52 -38.69 -33.86
CA TRP A 22 -1.55 -37.96 -33.10
C TRP A 22 -2.20 -38.82 -31.99
N GLY A 23 -2.07 -40.14 -32.07
CA GLY A 23 -2.49 -41.08 -31.03
C GLY A 23 -1.44 -41.31 -29.94
N LYS A 24 -0.18 -40.85 -30.13
CA LYS A 24 0.88 -41.04 -29.13
C LYS A 24 0.51 -40.33 -27.82
N LYS A 25 0.54 -41.09 -26.72
CA LYS A 25 0.17 -40.65 -25.36
C LYS A 25 0.93 -39.38 -24.95
N SER A 26 2.19 -39.24 -25.39
CA SER A 26 3.04 -38.05 -25.20
C SER A 26 2.50 -36.78 -25.88
N PHE A 27 2.03 -36.88 -27.13
CA PHE A 27 1.45 -35.75 -27.87
C PHE A 27 0.11 -35.31 -27.25
N ILE A 28 -0.73 -36.26 -26.83
CA ILE A 28 -1.99 -35.98 -26.14
C ILE A 28 -1.74 -35.35 -24.76
N ALA A 29 -0.75 -35.81 -24.00
CA ALA A 29 -0.37 -35.21 -22.71
C ALA A 29 0.14 -33.77 -22.89
N TYR A 30 0.96 -33.52 -23.92
CA TYR A 30 1.43 -32.19 -24.30
C TYR A 30 0.29 -31.24 -24.72
N LEU A 31 -0.69 -31.72 -25.51
CA LEU A 31 -1.88 -30.95 -25.86
C LEU A 31 -2.75 -30.64 -24.64
N ARG A 32 -3.00 -31.63 -23.77
CA ARG A 32 -3.68 -31.41 -22.48
C ARG A 32 -2.97 -30.34 -21.68
N LYS A 33 -1.63 -30.35 -21.63
CA LYS A 33 -0.81 -29.31 -20.99
C LYS A 33 -1.13 -27.93 -21.54
N GLY A 34 -0.98 -27.74 -22.84
CA GLY A 34 -1.32 -26.48 -23.49
C GLY A 34 -2.75 -26.02 -23.17
N VAL A 35 -3.72 -26.94 -23.19
CA VAL A 35 -5.13 -26.64 -22.89
C VAL A 35 -5.35 -26.24 -21.44
N ALA A 36 -4.78 -26.94 -20.45
CA ALA A 36 -5.01 -26.56 -19.05
C ALA A 36 -4.14 -25.38 -18.60
N ASP A 37 -2.96 -25.17 -19.19
CA ASP A 37 -2.22 -23.91 -19.06
C ASP A 37 -3.08 -22.75 -19.58
N ILE A 38 -3.78 -22.93 -20.71
CA ILE A 38 -4.76 -21.97 -21.24
C ILE A 38 -5.99 -21.82 -20.32
N ILE A 39 -6.54 -22.91 -19.78
CA ILE A 39 -7.71 -22.86 -18.87
C ILE A 39 -7.34 -22.21 -17.53
N ASN A 40 -6.21 -22.53 -16.93
CA ASN A 40 -5.69 -21.84 -15.74
C ASN A 40 -5.43 -20.37 -16.01
N LYS A 41 -4.79 -20.07 -17.14
CA LYS A 41 -4.63 -18.70 -17.62
C LYS A 41 -5.95 -18.02 -17.96
N HIS A 42 -7.06 -18.75 -18.10
CA HIS A 42 -8.44 -18.26 -18.20
C HIS A 42 -9.13 -18.12 -16.82
N LEU A 43 -8.93 -19.06 -15.88
CA LEU A 43 -9.54 -19.09 -14.54
C LEU A 43 -8.89 -18.10 -13.58
N ALA A 44 -7.56 -18.06 -13.56
CA ALA A 44 -6.78 -17.01 -12.92
C ALA A 44 -7.16 -15.65 -13.50
N LYS A 45 -7.29 -15.58 -14.83
CA LYS A 45 -7.87 -14.42 -15.50
C LYS A 45 -9.24 -14.09 -14.94
N HIS A 46 -10.14 -15.06 -14.85
CA HIS A 46 -11.49 -14.91 -14.30
C HIS A 46 -11.58 -14.86 -12.76
N GLY A 47 -10.46 -14.63 -12.06
CA GLY A 47 -10.32 -14.57 -10.60
C GLY A 47 -11.09 -15.62 -9.81
N PHE A 48 -11.29 -16.79 -10.39
CA PHE A 48 -11.50 -17.98 -9.60
C PHE A 48 -10.15 -18.32 -9.00
N THR A 49 -10.09 -18.65 -7.71
CA THR A 49 -8.88 -19.21 -7.09
C THR A 49 -8.59 -20.62 -7.62
N THR A 50 -9.64 -21.33 -8.04
CA THR A 50 -9.60 -22.68 -8.63
C THR A 50 -8.66 -22.79 -9.84
N ARG A 51 -7.94 -23.90 -9.92
CA ARG A 51 -7.08 -24.28 -11.05
C ARG A 51 -7.41 -25.68 -11.59
N VAL A 52 -7.50 -25.79 -12.91
CA VAL A 52 -7.63 -27.04 -13.68
C VAL A 52 -6.23 -27.44 -14.12
N SER A 53 -5.66 -28.52 -13.59
CA SER A 53 -4.42 -29.08 -14.16
C SER A 53 -4.74 -29.89 -15.43
N HIS A 54 -3.70 -30.06 -16.25
CA HIS A 54 -3.69 -30.84 -17.47
C HIS A 54 -3.38 -32.32 -17.24
N LEU A 55 -2.68 -32.55 -16.13
CA LEU A 55 -2.46 -33.86 -15.55
C LEU A 55 -3.81 -34.58 -15.47
N SER A 56 -3.82 -35.85 -15.85
CA SER A 56 -4.96 -36.69 -15.51
C SER A 56 -5.14 -36.68 -14.00
N TYR A 57 -6.33 -36.99 -13.51
CA TYR A 57 -6.54 -37.06 -12.07
C TYR A 57 -5.50 -38.00 -11.41
N ALA A 58 -5.19 -39.15 -12.03
CA ALA A 58 -4.12 -40.05 -11.60
C ALA A 58 -2.72 -39.38 -11.52
N ASP A 59 -2.32 -38.59 -12.52
CA ASP A 59 -1.05 -37.84 -12.49
C ASP A 59 -1.01 -36.79 -11.35
N ARG A 60 -2.18 -36.30 -10.90
CA ARG A 60 -2.34 -35.42 -9.72
C ARG A 60 -2.43 -36.17 -8.39
N GLY A 61 -2.43 -37.51 -8.40
CA GLY A 61 -2.70 -38.34 -7.23
C GLY A 61 -4.19 -38.42 -6.83
N ILE A 62 -5.09 -37.97 -7.71
CA ILE A 62 -6.54 -38.01 -7.51
C ILE A 62 -7.09 -39.22 -8.26
N ASP A 63 -7.60 -40.24 -7.57
CA ASP A 63 -8.08 -41.46 -8.26
C ASP A 63 -9.56 -41.35 -8.66
N ILE A 64 -9.86 -40.48 -9.65
CA ILE A 64 -11.20 -40.34 -10.25
C ILE A 64 -11.12 -40.25 -11.79
N ILE A 65 -12.22 -40.55 -12.48
CA ILE A 65 -12.30 -40.63 -13.94
C ILE A 65 -12.47 -39.23 -14.57
N PRO A 66 -11.61 -38.80 -15.52
CA PRO A 66 -11.74 -37.52 -16.18
C PRO A 66 -12.93 -37.47 -17.15
N SER A 67 -13.69 -36.38 -17.15
CA SER A 67 -14.77 -36.15 -18.11
C SER A 67 -14.23 -35.98 -19.54
N LYS A 68 -15.01 -36.42 -20.53
CA LYS A 68 -14.67 -36.32 -21.95
C LYS A 68 -14.96 -34.93 -22.48
N HIS A 69 -14.05 -34.40 -23.29
CA HIS A 69 -14.20 -33.08 -23.90
C HIS A 69 -15.32 -33.09 -24.97
N GLN A 70 -16.37 -32.29 -24.77
CA GLN A 70 -17.54 -32.25 -25.66
C GLN A 70 -17.22 -31.58 -27.01
N GLY A 71 -16.47 -30.47 -27.00
CA GLY A 71 -16.18 -29.69 -28.21
C GLY A 71 -17.46 -29.03 -28.77
N LEU A 72 -17.67 -29.11 -30.08
CA LEU A 72 -18.87 -28.60 -30.76
C LEU A 72 -20.18 -29.23 -30.24
N SER A 73 -20.16 -30.48 -29.74
CA SER A 73 -21.37 -31.15 -29.25
C SER A 73 -21.97 -30.54 -27.98
N ARG A 74 -21.32 -29.53 -27.38
CA ARG A 74 -21.87 -28.73 -26.27
C ARG A 74 -23.09 -27.89 -26.65
N TYR A 75 -23.27 -27.64 -27.95
CA TYR A 75 -24.42 -26.90 -28.50
C TYR A 75 -25.61 -27.81 -28.85
N VAL A 76 -25.43 -29.14 -28.78
CA VAL A 76 -26.46 -30.13 -29.08
C VAL A 76 -26.94 -30.75 -27.77
N LYS A 77 -28.19 -30.44 -27.38
CA LYS A 77 -28.84 -31.04 -26.20
C LYS A 77 -28.83 -32.57 -26.31
N ASN A 78 -28.54 -33.26 -25.21
CA ASN A 78 -28.54 -34.72 -25.09
C ASN A 78 -27.52 -35.46 -25.99
N SER A 79 -26.45 -34.78 -26.46
CA SER A 79 -25.41 -35.41 -27.28
C SER A 79 -24.77 -36.63 -26.60
N SER A 80 -24.28 -37.59 -27.40
CA SER A 80 -23.62 -38.82 -26.87
C SER A 80 -22.49 -38.51 -25.87
N LYS A 81 -21.72 -37.44 -26.11
CA LYS A 81 -20.68 -36.97 -25.16
C LYS A 81 -21.24 -36.32 -23.89
N GLU A 82 -22.45 -35.77 -23.93
CA GLU A 82 -23.16 -35.31 -22.73
C GLU A 82 -23.61 -36.51 -21.87
N LYS A 83 -24.20 -37.53 -22.51
CA LYS A 83 -24.59 -38.79 -21.84
C LYS A 83 -23.37 -39.48 -21.20
N GLN A 84 -22.26 -39.61 -21.94
CA GLN A 84 -21.00 -40.16 -21.42
C GLN A 84 -20.41 -39.34 -20.27
N ASN A 85 -20.54 -38.00 -20.28
CA ASN A 85 -20.09 -37.17 -19.16
C ASN A 85 -20.97 -37.31 -17.93
N LYS A 86 -22.29 -37.46 -18.09
CA LYS A 86 -23.20 -37.78 -16.97
C LYS A 86 -22.80 -39.12 -16.32
N GLN A 87 -22.54 -40.15 -17.14
CA GLN A 87 -22.02 -41.45 -16.67
C GLN A 87 -20.66 -41.33 -15.95
N ILE A 88 -19.73 -40.51 -16.46
CA ILE A 88 -18.43 -40.30 -15.79
C ILE A 88 -18.59 -39.58 -14.45
N VAL A 89 -19.47 -38.57 -14.35
CA VAL A 89 -19.74 -37.90 -13.06
C VAL A 89 -20.39 -38.88 -12.08
N GLN A 90 -21.25 -39.78 -12.54
CA GLN A 90 -21.86 -40.81 -11.70
C GLN A 90 -20.82 -41.85 -11.21
N LYS A 91 -19.95 -42.35 -12.09
CA LYS A 91 -18.82 -43.21 -11.68
C LYS A 91 -17.83 -42.50 -10.75
N ASN A 92 -17.64 -41.19 -10.90
CA ASN A 92 -16.84 -40.42 -9.94
C ASN A 92 -17.53 -40.29 -8.58
N ALA A 93 -18.85 -40.18 -8.56
CA ALA A 93 -19.62 -40.20 -7.33
C ALA A 93 -19.49 -41.56 -6.64
N GLU A 94 -19.63 -42.67 -7.37
CA GLU A 94 -19.37 -44.04 -6.88
C GLU A 94 -17.94 -44.19 -6.32
N LEU A 95 -16.92 -43.72 -7.04
CA LEU A 95 -15.53 -43.75 -6.58
C LEU A 95 -15.29 -42.94 -5.29
N ILE A 96 -16.01 -41.83 -5.09
CA ILE A 96 -15.95 -41.01 -3.87
C ILE A 96 -16.83 -41.58 -2.75
N ILE A 97 -17.89 -42.31 -3.05
CA ILE A 97 -18.67 -43.05 -2.05
C ILE A 97 -17.85 -44.22 -1.48
N ASN A 98 -17.12 -44.92 -2.36
CA ASN A 98 -16.28 -46.08 -1.99
C ASN A 98 -14.99 -45.67 -1.27
N ASP A 99 -14.28 -44.63 -1.76
CA ASP A 99 -13.10 -44.03 -1.12
C ASP A 99 -13.30 -42.50 -1.03
N PRO A 100 -13.92 -42.01 0.06
CA PRO A 100 -14.20 -40.60 0.22
C PRO A 100 -12.95 -39.76 0.53
N GLU A 101 -11.82 -40.37 0.91
CA GLU A 101 -10.59 -39.66 1.19
C GLU A 101 -10.04 -38.90 -0.03
N ARG A 102 -10.42 -39.33 -1.25
CA ARG A 102 -10.13 -38.67 -2.54
C ARG A 102 -10.54 -37.21 -2.57
N ILE A 103 -11.46 -36.77 -1.70
CA ILE A 103 -11.84 -35.36 -1.59
C ILE A 103 -10.72 -34.48 -1.00
N ILE A 104 -9.83 -35.04 -0.17
CA ILE A 104 -8.71 -34.33 0.46
C ILE A 104 -7.73 -33.84 -0.61
N ASP A 105 -7.38 -34.71 -1.57
CA ASP A 105 -6.49 -34.37 -2.69
C ASP A 105 -7.09 -33.32 -3.64
N LYS A 106 -8.43 -33.29 -3.76
CA LYS A 106 -9.17 -32.27 -4.52
C LYS A 106 -9.18 -30.90 -3.83
N LEU A 107 -9.18 -30.86 -2.50
CA LEU A 107 -9.16 -29.64 -1.69
C LEU A 107 -7.77 -28.99 -1.64
N ASP A 108 -6.72 -29.80 -1.50
CA ASP A 108 -5.35 -29.37 -1.20
C ASP A 108 -4.71 -28.45 -2.25
N ILE A 109 -5.10 -28.60 -3.52
CA ILE A 109 -4.57 -27.84 -4.66
C ILE A 109 -4.57 -26.32 -4.43
N ASN A 110 -5.58 -25.76 -3.75
CA ASN A 110 -5.81 -24.30 -3.71
C ASN A 110 -5.79 -23.67 -2.30
N LYS A 111 -5.66 -24.45 -1.21
CA LYS A 111 -5.67 -23.97 0.18
C LYS A 111 -4.81 -24.86 1.09
N PRO A 112 -4.20 -24.34 2.17
CA PRO A 112 -3.46 -25.14 3.16
C PRO A 112 -4.33 -25.84 4.21
N VAL A 113 -5.52 -25.32 4.48
CA VAL A 113 -6.47 -25.84 5.48
C VAL A 113 -7.91 -25.67 4.99
N TYR A 114 -8.80 -26.51 5.50
CA TYR A 114 -10.23 -26.55 5.17
C TYR A 114 -11.04 -26.81 6.45
N SER A 115 -12.27 -26.28 6.52
CA SER A 115 -13.20 -26.60 7.60
C SER A 115 -14.17 -27.73 7.23
N LEU A 116 -14.86 -28.29 8.22
CA LEU A 116 -15.88 -29.33 7.98
C LEU A 116 -16.96 -28.90 6.97
N LYS A 117 -17.35 -27.62 6.96
CA LYS A 117 -18.32 -27.10 5.99
C LYS A 117 -17.75 -27.09 4.57
N GLU A 118 -16.46 -26.81 4.42
CA GLU A 118 -15.79 -26.85 3.11
C GLU A 118 -15.60 -28.29 2.60
N ILE A 119 -15.30 -29.24 3.50
CA ILE A 119 -15.24 -30.67 3.17
C ILE A 119 -16.65 -31.19 2.79
N LYS A 120 -17.69 -30.90 3.60
CA LYS A 120 -19.08 -31.25 3.29
C LYS A 120 -19.53 -30.66 1.95
N LYS A 121 -19.22 -29.39 1.69
CA LYS A 121 -19.51 -28.74 0.39
C LYS A 121 -18.78 -29.41 -0.76
N ALA A 122 -17.50 -29.77 -0.60
CA ALA A 122 -16.74 -30.46 -1.65
C ALA A 122 -17.31 -31.85 -1.95
N LEU A 123 -17.78 -32.59 -0.93
CA LEU A 123 -18.52 -33.84 -1.11
C LEU A 123 -19.84 -33.59 -1.88
N GLN A 124 -20.66 -32.64 -1.44
CA GLN A 124 -21.93 -32.26 -2.10
C GLN A 124 -21.72 -31.88 -3.59
N GLU A 125 -20.73 -31.04 -3.89
CA GLU A 125 -20.38 -30.64 -5.27
C GLU A 125 -19.88 -31.83 -6.11
N SER A 126 -19.27 -32.85 -5.48
CA SER A 126 -18.76 -34.04 -6.18
C SER A 126 -19.85 -35.10 -6.40
N LEU A 127 -20.85 -35.14 -5.51
CA LEU A 127 -21.95 -36.10 -5.52
C LEU A 127 -23.25 -35.54 -6.12
N TYR A 128 -23.26 -34.27 -6.57
CA TYR A 128 -24.46 -33.56 -7.04
C TYR A 128 -25.34 -34.33 -8.05
N VAL A 129 -24.77 -35.21 -8.90
CA VAL A 129 -25.57 -36.03 -9.82
C VAL A 129 -26.36 -37.14 -9.11
N THR A 130 -25.84 -37.69 -8.01
CA THR A 130 -26.51 -38.66 -7.14
C THR A 130 -27.56 -37.99 -6.25
N LEU A 131 -27.29 -36.76 -5.80
CA LEU A 131 -28.15 -36.01 -4.86
C LEU A 131 -29.32 -35.25 -5.53
N LYS A 132 -29.72 -35.63 -6.74
CA LYS A 132 -30.47 -34.74 -7.66
C LYS A 132 -31.98 -34.61 -7.42
N GLU A 133 -32.57 -35.50 -6.64
CA GLU A 133 -34.01 -35.51 -6.37
C GLU A 133 -34.34 -34.72 -5.09
N ASN A 134 -35.14 -33.66 -5.25
CA ASN A 134 -35.53 -32.75 -4.18
C ASN A 134 -36.92 -33.11 -3.61
N THR A 135 -37.11 -34.36 -3.16
CA THR A 135 -38.23 -34.68 -2.26
C THR A 135 -37.74 -34.62 -0.80
N PRO A 136 -38.58 -34.27 0.19
CA PRO A 136 -38.14 -34.15 1.58
C PRO A 136 -37.49 -35.42 2.14
N LEU A 137 -38.03 -36.59 1.80
CA LEU A 137 -37.48 -37.91 2.14
C LEU A 137 -36.08 -38.13 1.55
N LYS A 138 -35.92 -37.88 0.25
CA LYS A 138 -34.64 -38.10 -0.45
C LYS A 138 -33.58 -37.07 -0.04
N GLN A 139 -34.00 -35.87 0.38
CA GLN A 139 -33.12 -34.88 0.98
C GLN A 139 -32.57 -35.33 2.35
N LEU A 140 -33.38 -35.98 3.18
CA LEU A 140 -32.93 -36.60 4.44
C LEU A 140 -31.93 -37.74 4.20
N GLU A 141 -32.16 -38.59 3.20
CA GLU A 141 -31.23 -39.66 2.80
C GLU A 141 -29.91 -39.09 2.27
N ASN A 142 -29.98 -38.06 1.41
CA ASN A 142 -28.84 -37.33 0.88
C ASN A 142 -27.97 -36.71 2.00
N ASP A 143 -28.59 -36.09 3.01
CA ASP A 143 -27.84 -35.54 4.16
C ASP A 143 -27.25 -36.64 5.04
N LYS A 144 -27.94 -37.78 5.25
CA LYS A 144 -27.37 -38.96 5.94
C LYS A 144 -26.14 -39.50 5.22
N LEU A 145 -26.20 -39.68 3.89
CA LEU A 145 -25.06 -40.13 3.08
C LEU A 145 -23.89 -39.14 3.14
N ILE A 146 -24.16 -37.84 3.01
CA ILE A 146 -23.12 -36.82 3.06
C ILE A 146 -22.45 -36.77 4.44
N ASN A 147 -23.21 -36.93 5.53
CA ASN A 147 -22.65 -36.95 6.88
C ASN A 147 -21.82 -38.22 7.14
N SER A 148 -22.25 -39.40 6.68
CA SER A 148 -21.48 -40.64 6.86
C SER A 148 -20.18 -40.68 6.05
N LEU A 149 -20.17 -40.11 4.84
CA LEU A 149 -18.94 -39.92 4.06
C LEU A 149 -18.03 -38.87 4.72
N LEU A 150 -18.59 -37.78 5.26
CA LEU A 150 -17.83 -36.77 5.98
C LEU A 150 -17.11 -37.37 7.20
N GLU A 151 -17.77 -38.23 7.97
CA GLU A 151 -17.11 -38.95 9.08
C GLU A 151 -15.93 -39.81 8.63
N LYS A 152 -16.07 -40.54 7.52
CA LYS A 152 -14.95 -41.32 6.95
C LYS A 152 -13.78 -40.42 6.55
N VAL A 153 -14.04 -39.24 5.97
CA VAL A 153 -12.99 -38.26 5.62
C VAL A 153 -12.30 -37.69 6.86
N ILE A 154 -13.05 -37.39 7.92
CA ILE A 154 -12.48 -36.85 9.18
C ILE A 154 -11.57 -37.89 9.86
N LYS A 155 -11.95 -39.17 9.81
CA LYS A 155 -11.19 -40.31 10.38
C LYS A 155 -10.00 -40.75 9.49
N SER A 156 -9.80 -40.13 8.33
CA SER A 156 -8.73 -40.49 7.39
C SER A 156 -7.33 -40.19 7.93
N PRO A 157 -6.36 -41.12 7.86
CA PRO A 157 -4.95 -40.84 8.20
C PRO A 157 -4.26 -39.85 7.23
N LYS A 158 -4.88 -39.52 6.08
CA LYS A 158 -4.39 -38.45 5.19
C LYS A 158 -4.67 -37.05 5.74
N LEU A 159 -5.60 -36.94 6.69
CA LEU A 159 -6.05 -35.70 7.29
C LEU A 159 -5.52 -35.59 8.73
N THR A 160 -5.14 -34.38 9.15
CA THR A 160 -4.81 -34.09 10.54
C THR A 160 -5.60 -32.88 11.03
N LEU A 161 -5.94 -32.91 12.32
CA LEU A 161 -6.50 -31.77 13.03
C LEU A 161 -5.42 -30.69 13.18
N ILE A 162 -5.68 -29.51 12.63
CA ILE A 162 -4.73 -28.40 12.62
C ILE A 162 -5.13 -27.32 13.63
N ASN A 163 -6.42 -27.07 13.80
CA ASN A 163 -6.89 -26.21 14.86
C ASN A 163 -8.28 -26.67 15.32
N LYS A 164 -8.46 -26.83 16.64
CA LYS A 164 -9.74 -27.25 17.24
C LYS A 164 -10.89 -26.31 16.87
N GLN A 165 -10.66 -25.00 16.86
CA GLN A 165 -11.63 -23.98 16.42
C GLN A 165 -10.91 -22.75 15.86
N ASP A 166 -11.17 -22.41 14.60
CA ASP A 166 -10.78 -21.13 14.03
C ASP A 166 -11.60 -19.96 14.61
N LEU A 167 -11.33 -18.78 14.08
CA LEU A 167 -12.02 -17.54 14.45
C LEU A 167 -13.52 -17.49 14.19
N LYS A 168 -14.06 -18.35 13.33
CA LYS A 168 -15.50 -18.53 13.10
C LYS A 168 -16.08 -19.63 13.99
N GLY A 169 -15.26 -20.23 14.86
CA GLY A 169 -15.59 -21.41 15.66
C GLY A 169 -15.47 -22.73 14.89
N GLU A 170 -14.94 -22.73 13.66
CA GLU A 170 -14.89 -23.92 12.80
C GLU A 170 -13.58 -24.69 12.98
N THR A 171 -13.67 -25.99 13.25
CA THR A 171 -12.50 -26.88 13.29
C THR A 171 -11.81 -26.93 11.94
N LEU A 172 -10.48 -26.74 11.93
CA LEU A 172 -9.65 -26.74 10.72
C LEU A 172 -8.81 -28.00 10.62
N TYR A 173 -8.78 -28.53 9.41
CA TYR A 173 -8.05 -29.73 9.03
C TYR A 173 -7.06 -29.41 7.91
N GLY A 174 -5.95 -30.13 7.88
CA GLY A 174 -4.91 -30.05 6.86
C GLY A 174 -4.48 -31.44 6.40
N LYS A 175 -3.86 -31.52 5.23
CA LYS A 175 -3.35 -32.78 4.70
C LYS A 175 -1.97 -33.07 5.28
N VAL A 176 -1.76 -34.27 5.84
CA VAL A 176 -0.51 -34.67 6.51
C VAL A 176 0.71 -34.48 5.59
N LYS A 177 0.69 -35.11 4.41
CA LYS A 177 1.78 -35.02 3.42
C LYS A 177 2.17 -33.60 2.99
N ARG A 178 1.25 -32.63 3.10
CA ARG A 178 1.55 -31.22 2.84
C ARG A 178 2.24 -30.58 4.03
N LEU A 179 1.75 -30.80 5.24
CA LEU A 179 2.37 -30.33 6.47
C LEU A 179 3.83 -30.85 6.57
N ASP A 180 4.07 -32.10 6.16
CA ASP A 180 5.42 -32.68 6.10
C ASP A 180 6.34 -31.94 5.12
N LEU A 181 5.85 -31.64 3.91
CA LEU A 181 6.60 -30.86 2.91
C LEU A 181 6.88 -29.43 3.39
N GLU A 182 5.90 -28.80 4.02
CA GLU A 182 6.04 -27.46 4.60
C GLU A 182 7.08 -27.44 5.72
N ASN A 183 7.08 -28.44 6.60
CA ASN A 183 8.07 -28.62 7.67
C ASN A 183 9.47 -28.92 7.12
N ARG A 184 9.57 -29.80 6.11
CA ARG A 184 10.81 -30.09 5.38
C ARG A 184 11.40 -28.82 4.77
N PHE A 185 10.59 -28.03 4.08
CA PHE A 185 11.01 -26.76 3.49
C PHE A 185 11.49 -25.75 4.55
N ILE A 186 10.81 -25.67 5.70
CA ILE A 186 11.23 -24.84 6.82
C ILE A 186 12.60 -25.27 7.37
N LYS A 187 12.82 -26.58 7.55
CA LYS A 187 14.12 -27.12 7.99
C LYS A 187 15.24 -26.79 6.98
N ASN A 188 14.96 -26.97 5.69
CA ASN A 188 15.89 -26.65 4.60
C ASN A 188 16.26 -25.15 4.58
N LEU A 189 15.29 -24.25 4.78
CA LEU A 189 15.54 -22.81 4.94
C LEU A 189 16.44 -22.53 6.15
N GLN A 190 16.16 -23.13 7.30
CA GLN A 190 16.93 -22.92 8.54
C GLN A 190 18.39 -23.37 8.38
N GLN A 191 18.64 -24.53 7.78
CA GLN A 191 19.99 -25.06 7.56
C GLN A 191 20.85 -24.16 6.66
N LEU A 192 20.31 -23.69 5.53
CA LEU A 192 21.01 -22.75 4.64
C LEU A 192 21.19 -21.35 5.27
N ASN A 193 20.32 -20.99 6.22
CA ASN A 193 20.40 -19.71 6.93
C ASN A 193 21.38 -19.73 8.12
N GLN A 194 21.84 -20.91 8.55
CA GLN A 194 22.86 -21.07 9.58
C GLN A 194 24.28 -21.14 9.00
N SER A 195 24.41 -21.46 7.71
CA SER A 195 25.67 -21.62 6.98
C SER A 195 26.06 -20.33 6.22
N SER A 196 27.36 -20.13 5.97
CA SER A 196 27.88 -18.96 5.25
C SER A 196 29.20 -19.23 4.52
N ASN A 197 29.31 -20.43 3.95
CA ASN A 197 30.50 -20.96 3.29
C ASN A 197 30.81 -20.27 1.94
N HIS A 198 29.87 -19.46 1.43
CA HIS A 198 29.98 -18.76 0.14
C HIS A 198 30.28 -17.25 0.30
N LYS A 199 30.78 -16.83 1.45
CA LYS A 199 31.21 -15.44 1.68
C LYS A 199 32.40 -15.07 0.80
N LEU A 200 32.29 -13.94 0.10
CA LEU A 200 33.38 -13.42 -0.76
C LEU A 200 34.28 -12.37 -0.08
N GLY A 201 33.87 -11.81 1.06
CA GLY A 201 34.67 -10.83 1.82
C GLY A 201 34.79 -9.44 1.16
N ILE A 202 33.95 -9.17 0.16
CA ILE A 202 34.02 -7.97 -0.70
C ILE A 202 33.66 -6.71 0.09
N LYS A 203 34.45 -5.65 -0.08
CA LYS A 203 34.24 -4.32 0.52
C LYS A 203 33.58 -3.38 -0.49
N LEU A 204 33.08 -2.23 -0.01
CA LEU A 204 32.41 -1.25 -0.88
C LEU A 204 33.31 -0.75 -2.02
N ASN A 205 34.58 -0.45 -1.72
CA ASN A 205 35.57 0.06 -2.68
C ASN A 205 35.84 -0.95 -3.82
N ASP A 206 35.73 -2.25 -3.57
CA ASP A 206 35.94 -3.32 -4.56
C ASP A 206 34.83 -3.36 -5.62
N LEU A 207 33.67 -2.74 -5.33
CA LEU A 207 32.59 -2.50 -6.29
C LEU A 207 32.76 -1.19 -7.09
N GLU A 208 33.69 -0.33 -6.67
CA GLU A 208 33.95 0.99 -7.28
C GLU A 208 35.15 0.96 -8.24
N GLN A 209 36.08 0.02 -8.06
CA GLN A 209 37.15 -0.25 -9.03
C GLN A 209 36.61 -0.86 -10.34
N LYS A 210 36.20 0.01 -11.26
CA LYS A 210 36.13 -0.30 -12.70
C LYS A 210 37.44 0.10 -13.38
N ASN A 211 37.98 -0.79 -14.20
CA ASN A 211 39.01 -0.42 -15.17
C ASN A 211 38.51 0.75 -16.04
N LEU A 212 39.35 1.78 -16.22
CA LEU A 212 39.07 2.91 -17.11
C LEU A 212 38.62 2.44 -18.52
N LEU A 213 39.22 1.35 -19.00
CA LEU A 213 38.91 0.70 -20.27
C LEU A 213 37.44 0.23 -20.38
N GLU A 214 36.81 -0.25 -19.30
CA GLU A 214 35.37 -0.62 -19.34
C GLU A 214 34.46 0.61 -19.49
N GLN A 215 34.86 1.77 -18.95
CA GLN A 215 34.09 3.01 -19.03
C GLN A 215 34.14 3.62 -20.43
N ILE A 216 35.31 3.59 -21.09
CA ILE A 216 35.52 4.10 -22.45
C ILE A 216 34.74 3.25 -23.47
N VAL A 217 34.71 1.92 -23.31
CA VAL A 217 34.02 1.02 -24.25
C VAL A 217 32.51 0.94 -24.01
N ASN A 218 32.01 1.16 -22.79
CA ASN A 218 30.58 1.05 -22.45
C ASN A 218 29.98 2.36 -21.90
N HIS A 219 29.91 3.40 -22.74
CA HIS A 219 29.35 4.74 -22.45
C HIS A 219 27.88 4.81 -21.95
N SER A 220 27.22 3.68 -21.63
CA SER A 220 25.76 3.58 -21.50
C SER A 220 25.23 2.77 -20.30
N LYS A 221 26.08 2.25 -19.40
CA LYS A 221 25.61 1.52 -18.19
C LYS A 221 25.56 2.44 -16.96
N PRO A 222 24.36 2.71 -16.38
CA PRO A 222 24.25 3.52 -15.16
C PRO A 222 24.89 2.82 -13.96
N GLU A 223 25.38 3.60 -13.01
CA GLU A 223 25.93 3.08 -11.75
C GLU A 223 24.85 2.55 -10.80
N LEU A 224 25.25 1.60 -9.95
CA LEU A 224 24.46 1.11 -8.83
C LEU A 224 24.30 2.21 -7.77
N SER A 225 23.08 2.43 -7.29
CA SER A 225 22.87 3.32 -6.13
C SER A 225 23.49 2.73 -4.86
N LEU A 226 23.71 3.56 -3.82
CA LEU A 226 24.22 3.09 -2.52
C LEU A 226 23.39 1.94 -1.93
N ALA A 227 22.05 2.01 -2.02
CA ALA A 227 21.16 0.93 -1.61
C ALA A 227 21.36 -0.36 -2.43
N GLN A 228 21.67 -0.25 -3.73
CA GLN A 228 21.98 -1.38 -4.59
C GLN A 228 23.39 -1.95 -4.33
N LYS A 229 24.40 -1.10 -4.13
CA LYS A 229 25.76 -1.51 -3.70
C LYS A 229 25.69 -2.27 -2.38
N LYS A 230 25.03 -1.70 -1.35
CA LYS A 230 24.79 -2.38 -0.07
C LYS A 230 24.06 -3.72 -0.27
N ALA A 231 23.04 -3.77 -1.14
CA ALA A 231 22.34 -5.00 -1.42
C ALA A 231 23.20 -6.10 -2.08
N VAL A 232 24.18 -5.73 -2.91
CA VAL A 232 25.20 -6.67 -3.41
C VAL A 232 26.04 -7.19 -2.23
N LEU A 233 26.60 -6.28 -1.43
CA LEU A 233 27.47 -6.61 -0.27
C LEU A 233 26.79 -7.55 0.73
N ASP A 234 25.57 -7.23 1.14
CA ASP A 234 24.77 -8.03 2.08
C ASP A 234 24.51 -9.46 1.56
N ILE A 235 24.47 -9.67 0.23
CA ILE A 235 24.23 -10.99 -0.40
C ILE A 235 25.54 -11.77 -0.64
N VAL A 236 26.61 -11.10 -1.07
CA VAL A 236 27.92 -11.75 -1.31
C VAL A 236 28.71 -12.03 -0.03
N ASN A 237 28.40 -11.33 1.06
CA ASN A 237 28.98 -11.55 2.39
C ASN A 237 27.99 -12.16 3.40
N GLY A 238 26.78 -12.48 2.96
CA GLY A 238 25.70 -13.05 3.79
C GLY A 238 25.77 -14.57 3.98
N GLN A 239 24.64 -15.14 4.41
CA GLN A 239 24.43 -16.58 4.58
C GLN A 239 24.32 -17.33 3.25
N ASP A 240 24.32 -18.66 3.31
CA ASP A 240 24.23 -19.52 2.12
C ASP A 240 22.82 -19.60 1.52
N ILE A 241 21.81 -19.09 2.23
CA ILE A 241 20.61 -18.52 1.60
C ILE A 241 20.57 -17.00 1.80
N ALA A 242 20.28 -16.26 0.72
CA ALA A 242 20.05 -14.82 0.77
C ALA A 242 18.80 -14.44 -0.03
N ILE A 243 18.09 -13.38 0.38
CA ILE A 243 16.85 -12.95 -0.28
C ILE A 243 16.91 -11.46 -0.65
N LEU A 244 16.77 -11.17 -1.94
CA LEU A 244 16.61 -9.83 -2.49
C LEU A 244 15.13 -9.52 -2.71
N HIS A 245 14.51 -8.83 -1.75
CA HIS A 245 13.14 -8.32 -1.89
C HIS A 245 13.20 -6.90 -2.45
N GLY A 246 12.57 -6.66 -3.60
CA GLY A 246 12.51 -5.31 -4.18
C GLY A 246 11.19 -5.01 -4.83
N ILE A 247 10.67 -3.80 -4.59
CA ILE A 247 9.41 -3.33 -5.18
C ILE A 247 9.51 -3.21 -6.72
N PRO A 248 8.38 -3.04 -7.45
CA PRO A 248 8.42 -2.84 -8.90
C PRO A 248 9.26 -1.61 -9.26
N GLY A 249 10.26 -1.76 -10.14
CA GLY A 249 11.12 -0.65 -10.58
C GLY A 249 12.36 -0.39 -9.72
N ALA A 250 12.66 -1.24 -8.73
CA ALA A 250 13.80 -1.06 -7.82
C ALA A 250 15.19 -1.45 -8.36
N GLY A 251 15.26 -1.94 -9.61
CA GLY A 251 16.53 -2.31 -10.25
C GLY A 251 17.14 -3.63 -9.78
N LYS A 252 16.33 -4.59 -9.30
CA LYS A 252 16.78 -5.95 -8.92
C LYS A 252 17.72 -6.59 -9.97
N THR A 253 17.45 -6.38 -11.26
CA THR A 253 18.27 -6.87 -12.37
C THR A 253 19.73 -6.40 -12.31
N PHE A 254 19.97 -5.13 -11.96
CA PHE A 254 21.32 -4.58 -11.87
C PHE A 254 22.10 -5.18 -10.68
N VAL A 255 21.41 -5.38 -9.54
CA VAL A 255 21.99 -6.05 -8.37
C VAL A 255 22.31 -7.52 -8.69
N MET A 256 21.43 -8.25 -9.40
CA MET A 256 21.72 -9.61 -9.87
C MET A 256 22.92 -9.68 -10.82
N GLN A 257 23.05 -8.73 -11.76
CA GLN A 257 24.20 -8.66 -12.67
C GLN A 257 25.52 -8.54 -11.92
N GLU A 258 25.57 -7.68 -10.90
CA GLU A 258 26.79 -7.49 -10.11
C GLU A 258 27.08 -8.69 -9.21
N ILE A 259 26.06 -9.28 -8.55
CA ILE A 259 26.21 -10.53 -7.80
C ILE A 259 26.81 -11.64 -8.69
N VAL A 260 26.30 -11.80 -9.92
CA VAL A 260 26.85 -12.77 -10.89
C VAL A 260 28.30 -12.44 -11.26
N LYS A 261 28.64 -11.16 -11.47
CA LYS A 261 30.02 -10.72 -11.75
C LYS A 261 30.96 -11.11 -10.62
N GLN A 262 30.57 -10.87 -9.37
CA GLN A 262 31.41 -11.13 -8.20
C GLN A 262 31.58 -12.64 -7.92
N TYR A 263 30.51 -13.45 -8.00
CA TYR A 263 30.64 -14.90 -7.88
C TYR A 263 31.46 -15.52 -9.04
N LYS A 264 31.34 -15.01 -10.29
CA LYS A 264 32.20 -15.45 -11.40
C LYS A 264 33.68 -15.13 -11.16
N LYS A 265 34.01 -13.94 -10.65
CA LYS A 265 35.39 -13.58 -10.25
C LYS A 265 35.98 -14.55 -9.21
N ALA A 266 35.14 -15.05 -8.30
CA ALA A 266 35.53 -16.03 -7.28
C ALA A 266 35.46 -17.50 -7.75
N ASN A 267 35.44 -17.74 -9.06
CA ASN A 267 35.36 -19.07 -9.70
C ASN A 267 34.11 -19.91 -9.32
N TYR A 268 32.99 -19.28 -8.97
CA TYR A 268 31.71 -19.96 -8.80
C TYR A 268 30.94 -20.06 -10.12
N LYS A 269 30.30 -21.21 -10.34
CA LYS A 269 29.38 -21.46 -11.45
C LYS A 269 27.95 -21.12 -11.01
N ILE A 270 27.43 -20.01 -11.52
CA ILE A 270 26.06 -19.56 -11.21
C ILE A 270 25.07 -20.11 -12.24
N ILE A 271 23.94 -20.63 -11.76
CA ILE A 271 22.79 -21.01 -12.58
C ILE A 271 21.57 -20.17 -12.21
N GLY A 272 20.75 -19.86 -13.22
CA GLY A 272 19.50 -19.12 -13.06
C GLY A 272 18.28 -20.04 -13.07
N VAL A 273 17.31 -19.75 -12.21
CA VAL A 273 15.98 -20.36 -12.18
C VAL A 273 14.94 -19.26 -12.26
N ALA A 274 13.85 -19.51 -12.96
CA ALA A 274 12.70 -18.61 -13.03
C ALA A 274 11.38 -19.40 -13.13
N PRO A 275 10.22 -18.82 -12.79
CA PRO A 275 8.93 -19.53 -12.83
C PRO A 275 8.47 -19.92 -14.24
N SER A 276 8.99 -19.28 -15.30
CA SER A 276 8.61 -19.57 -16.69
C SER A 276 9.81 -19.49 -17.62
N SER A 277 9.73 -20.14 -18.79
CA SER A 277 10.78 -20.05 -19.81
C SER A 277 10.99 -18.63 -20.37
N SER A 278 9.97 -17.76 -20.31
CA SER A 278 10.11 -16.35 -20.72
C SER A 278 10.92 -15.55 -19.70
N ALA A 279 10.59 -15.69 -18.41
CA ALA A 279 11.36 -15.09 -17.31
C ALA A 279 12.80 -15.65 -17.26
N ALA A 280 12.97 -16.96 -17.47
CA ALA A 280 14.28 -17.60 -17.57
C ALA A 280 15.15 -16.99 -18.68
N LEU A 281 14.56 -16.68 -19.84
CA LEU A 281 15.29 -15.98 -20.89
C LEU A 281 15.61 -14.53 -20.53
N GLN A 282 14.71 -13.81 -19.85
CA GLN A 282 14.98 -12.44 -19.41
C GLN A 282 16.17 -12.41 -18.42
N LEU A 283 16.20 -13.33 -17.46
CA LEU A 283 17.33 -13.52 -16.55
C LEU A 283 18.62 -13.92 -17.30
N PHE A 284 18.55 -14.86 -18.26
CA PHE A 284 19.68 -15.21 -19.14
C PHE A 284 20.23 -13.99 -19.89
N LYS A 285 19.36 -13.23 -20.58
CA LYS A 285 19.75 -12.02 -21.34
C LYS A 285 20.35 -10.95 -20.42
N ALA A 286 19.86 -10.83 -19.20
CA ALA A 286 20.36 -9.86 -18.24
C ALA A 286 21.72 -10.25 -17.65
N THR A 287 21.96 -11.52 -17.33
CA THR A 287 23.09 -11.96 -16.49
C THR A 287 24.12 -12.85 -17.19
N ASN A 288 23.79 -13.37 -18.38
CA ASN A 288 24.58 -14.32 -19.15
C ASN A 288 25.04 -15.55 -18.33
N ILE A 289 24.06 -16.23 -17.70
CA ILE A 289 24.24 -17.50 -16.95
C ILE A 289 23.27 -18.56 -17.47
N GLU A 290 23.63 -19.85 -17.45
CA GLU A 290 22.69 -20.92 -17.86
C GLU A 290 21.41 -20.80 -17.02
N THR A 291 20.28 -20.55 -17.68
CA THR A 291 19.01 -20.28 -17.00
C THR A 291 17.90 -21.14 -17.58
N LYS A 292 17.10 -21.78 -16.72
CA LYS A 292 15.91 -22.55 -17.12
C LYS A 292 14.77 -22.33 -16.11
N ASN A 293 13.57 -22.82 -16.42
CA ASN A 293 12.54 -22.94 -15.39
C ASN A 293 12.81 -24.15 -14.47
N ALA A 294 12.26 -24.14 -13.26
CA ALA A 294 12.51 -25.18 -12.25
C ALA A 294 12.23 -26.62 -12.77
N SER A 295 11.15 -26.81 -13.52
CA SER A 295 10.80 -28.12 -14.11
C SER A 295 11.81 -28.58 -15.16
N LEU A 296 12.42 -27.66 -15.93
CA LEU A 296 13.46 -28.00 -16.91
C LEU A 296 14.81 -28.31 -16.26
N TRP A 297 15.16 -27.66 -15.14
CA TRP A 297 16.32 -28.04 -14.33
C TRP A 297 16.15 -29.44 -13.74
N ARG A 298 15.01 -29.69 -13.08
CA ARG A 298 14.67 -31.01 -12.56
C ARG A 298 14.65 -32.08 -13.65
N LYS A 299 14.11 -31.78 -14.84
CA LYS A 299 14.17 -32.69 -15.99
C LYS A 299 15.62 -33.01 -16.39
N LYS A 300 16.49 -31.99 -16.47
CA LYS A 300 17.92 -32.17 -16.81
C LYS A 300 18.60 -33.10 -15.82
N TRP A 301 18.54 -32.77 -14.52
CA TRP A 301 19.21 -33.54 -13.47
C TRP A 301 18.63 -34.94 -13.26
N LEU A 302 17.33 -35.16 -13.43
CA LEU A 302 16.73 -36.50 -13.36
C LEU A 302 17.19 -37.37 -14.54
N LEU A 303 17.16 -36.85 -15.78
CA LEU A 303 17.62 -37.61 -16.95
C LEU A 303 19.13 -37.92 -16.90
N GLU A 304 19.94 -36.99 -16.38
CA GLU A 304 21.38 -37.21 -16.09
C GLU A 304 21.62 -38.22 -14.95
N ASN A 305 20.58 -38.58 -14.18
CA ASN A 305 20.58 -39.67 -13.20
C ASN A 305 19.79 -40.91 -13.69
N GLN A 306 19.45 -40.96 -14.98
CA GLN A 306 18.62 -42.01 -15.61
C GLN A 306 17.23 -42.20 -14.96
N GLN A 307 16.74 -41.20 -14.23
CA GLN A 307 15.46 -41.21 -13.53
C GLN A 307 14.30 -40.71 -14.41
N LYS A 308 13.09 -41.16 -14.09
CA LYS A 308 11.87 -40.73 -14.75
C LYS A 308 11.54 -39.28 -14.38
N PHE A 309 11.11 -38.49 -15.36
CA PHE A 309 10.67 -37.11 -15.14
C PHE A 309 9.14 -37.02 -15.09
N THR A 310 8.61 -36.73 -13.90
CA THR A 310 7.23 -36.31 -13.66
C THR A 310 7.10 -34.79 -13.72
N LEU A 311 6.03 -34.23 -14.30
CA LEU A 311 6.01 -32.79 -14.62
C LEU A 311 5.66 -31.86 -13.45
N GLU A 312 4.60 -32.16 -12.69
CA GLU A 312 4.28 -31.46 -11.44
C GLU A 312 4.76 -32.31 -10.26
N LEU A 313 5.20 -31.66 -9.18
CA LEU A 313 5.64 -32.34 -7.96
C LEU A 313 4.48 -32.38 -6.95
N GLN A 314 4.06 -33.59 -6.57
CA GLN A 314 3.07 -33.81 -5.51
C GLN A 314 3.67 -33.46 -4.13
N ALA A 315 2.82 -33.37 -3.10
CA ALA A 315 3.28 -33.01 -1.74
C ALA A 315 4.33 -33.99 -1.18
N ASP A 316 4.24 -35.27 -1.55
CA ASP A 316 5.10 -36.37 -1.14
C ASP A 316 6.22 -36.70 -2.14
N TYR A 317 6.54 -35.80 -3.07
CA TYR A 317 7.50 -36.10 -4.14
C TYR A 317 8.85 -36.61 -3.60
N TYR A 318 9.31 -36.05 -2.48
CA TYR A 318 10.58 -36.38 -1.82
C TYR A 318 10.63 -37.82 -1.26
N GLN A 319 9.50 -38.53 -1.20
CA GLN A 319 9.40 -39.93 -0.77
C GLN A 319 9.52 -40.92 -1.95
N LYS A 320 9.57 -40.44 -3.20
CA LYS A 320 9.61 -41.30 -4.39
C LYS A 320 11.05 -41.65 -4.74
N ASN A 321 11.28 -42.90 -5.13
CA ASN A 321 12.62 -43.44 -5.46
C ASN A 321 13.41 -42.56 -6.45
N GLU A 322 12.73 -41.93 -7.41
CA GLU A 322 13.32 -41.01 -8.41
C GLU A 322 13.96 -39.74 -7.80
N TYR A 323 13.66 -39.39 -6.53
CA TYR A 323 14.25 -38.26 -5.78
C TYR A 323 15.01 -38.67 -4.50
N LEU A 324 14.86 -39.92 -4.03
CA LEU A 324 15.64 -40.44 -2.91
C LEU A 324 17.06 -40.81 -3.36
N ASN A 325 17.17 -41.50 -4.50
CA ASN A 325 18.41 -42.10 -4.97
C ASN A 325 19.16 -41.23 -6.00
N ASN A 326 18.87 -39.93 -6.09
CA ASN A 326 19.51 -39.06 -7.09
C ASN A 326 20.82 -38.45 -6.58
N THR A 327 21.89 -38.56 -7.37
CA THR A 327 23.11 -37.77 -7.15
C THR A 327 22.86 -36.34 -7.60
N THR A 328 23.19 -35.36 -6.74
CA THR A 328 23.12 -33.94 -7.14
C THR A 328 24.16 -33.66 -8.23
N LYS A 329 23.82 -32.76 -9.16
CA LYS A 329 24.72 -32.32 -10.25
C LYS A 329 25.30 -30.92 -9.99
N LEU A 330 25.14 -30.43 -8.77
CA LEU A 330 25.71 -29.20 -8.24
C LEU A 330 26.93 -29.54 -7.36
N THR A 331 27.70 -28.52 -6.99
CA THR A 331 28.86 -28.63 -6.09
C THR A 331 28.93 -27.39 -5.19
N ASN A 332 29.80 -27.40 -4.18
CA ASN A 332 30.06 -26.25 -3.30
C ASN A 332 30.68 -25.02 -4.00
N LYS A 333 30.96 -25.11 -5.30
CA LYS A 333 31.30 -23.99 -6.18
C LYS A 333 30.13 -23.55 -7.07
N HIS A 334 28.90 -23.87 -6.70
CA HIS A 334 27.68 -23.40 -7.37
C HIS A 334 26.89 -22.37 -6.55
N ALA A 335 26.20 -21.47 -7.28
CA ALA A 335 25.18 -20.61 -6.71
C ALA A 335 23.93 -20.65 -7.61
N ILE A 336 22.74 -20.69 -7.01
CA ILE A 336 21.45 -20.72 -7.70
C ILE A 336 20.73 -19.39 -7.47
N ILE A 337 20.48 -18.63 -8.54
CA ILE A 337 19.63 -17.43 -8.48
C ILE A 337 18.22 -17.81 -8.91
N ILE A 338 17.22 -17.66 -8.03
CA ILE A 338 15.81 -17.91 -8.33
C ILE A 338 15.09 -16.56 -8.48
N ASP A 339 14.86 -16.11 -9.71
CA ASP A 339 14.15 -14.85 -10.01
C ASP A 339 12.63 -15.04 -10.11
N GLU A 340 11.88 -13.97 -9.83
CA GLU A 340 10.42 -13.97 -9.58
C GLU A 340 9.99 -15.13 -8.64
N ALA A 341 10.76 -15.34 -7.57
CA ALA A 341 10.62 -16.45 -6.62
C ALA A 341 9.22 -16.54 -5.96
N SER A 342 8.47 -15.44 -5.86
CA SER A 342 7.07 -15.43 -5.38
C SER A 342 6.10 -16.24 -6.26
N MET A 343 6.44 -16.48 -7.53
CA MET A 343 5.68 -17.33 -8.45
C MET A 343 6.08 -18.82 -8.40
N THR A 344 7.12 -19.19 -7.65
CA THR A 344 7.62 -20.57 -7.60
C THR A 344 6.88 -21.37 -6.53
N GLU A 345 6.35 -22.54 -6.94
CA GLU A 345 5.59 -23.44 -6.06
C GLU A 345 6.47 -24.12 -5.01
N LEU A 346 5.89 -24.40 -3.84
CA LEU A 346 6.55 -25.00 -2.68
C LEU A 346 7.39 -26.22 -3.03
N SER A 347 6.82 -27.23 -3.70
CA SER A 347 7.54 -28.46 -4.04
C SER A 347 8.74 -28.22 -4.96
N ASN A 348 8.65 -27.26 -5.88
CA ASN A 348 9.78 -26.89 -6.75
C ASN A 348 10.84 -26.10 -5.96
N MET A 349 10.44 -25.24 -5.02
CA MET A 349 11.37 -24.51 -4.15
C MET A 349 12.09 -25.47 -3.20
N ASP A 350 11.37 -26.38 -2.54
CA ASP A 350 11.94 -27.42 -1.66
C ASP A 350 12.90 -28.34 -2.40
N TYR A 351 12.58 -28.72 -3.65
CA TYR A 351 13.49 -29.50 -4.48
C TYR A 351 14.81 -28.75 -4.75
N LEU A 352 14.74 -27.47 -5.14
CA LEU A 352 15.93 -26.66 -5.42
C LEU A 352 16.79 -26.44 -4.16
N LEU A 353 16.16 -26.20 -3.00
CA LEU A 353 16.87 -26.12 -1.72
C LEU A 353 17.47 -27.46 -1.32
N SER A 354 16.76 -28.57 -1.51
CA SER A 354 17.27 -29.93 -1.21
C SER A 354 18.50 -30.27 -2.05
N GLU A 355 18.50 -29.96 -3.36
CA GLU A 355 19.65 -30.19 -4.23
C GLU A 355 20.83 -29.26 -3.92
N ALA A 356 20.57 -28.03 -3.47
CA ALA A 356 21.60 -27.12 -3.00
C ALA A 356 22.22 -27.58 -1.67
N ILE A 357 21.42 -28.05 -0.71
CA ILE A 357 21.91 -28.61 0.56
C ILE A 357 22.79 -29.84 0.31
N LYS A 358 22.35 -30.79 -0.54
CA LYS A 358 23.14 -31.98 -0.93
C LYS A 358 24.50 -31.63 -1.55
N ALA A 359 24.59 -30.46 -2.19
CA ALA A 359 25.79 -30.00 -2.89
C ALA A 359 26.61 -28.98 -2.11
N GLU A 360 26.17 -28.59 -0.91
CA GLU A 360 26.67 -27.42 -0.17
C GLU A 360 26.75 -26.15 -1.04
N ALA A 361 25.72 -25.88 -1.84
CA ALA A 361 25.66 -24.76 -2.79
C ALA A 361 24.78 -23.60 -2.29
N LYS A 362 25.06 -22.37 -2.75
CA LYS A 362 24.31 -21.16 -2.35
C LYS A 362 22.94 -21.04 -3.04
N ILE A 363 21.93 -20.58 -2.31
CA ILE A 363 20.64 -20.09 -2.84
C ILE A 363 20.54 -18.56 -2.74
N ILE A 364 20.09 -17.91 -3.81
CA ILE A 364 19.75 -16.49 -3.84
C ILE A 364 18.33 -16.34 -4.38
N LEU A 365 17.37 -15.99 -3.52
CA LEU A 365 15.98 -15.77 -3.91
C LEU A 365 15.76 -14.31 -4.28
N VAL A 366 15.18 -14.04 -5.44
CA VAL A 366 14.91 -12.68 -5.94
C VAL A 366 13.43 -12.57 -6.29
N GLY A 367 12.75 -11.52 -5.82
CA GLY A 367 11.31 -11.41 -6.08
C GLY A 367 10.60 -10.25 -5.42
N ASP A 368 9.28 -10.37 -5.36
CA ASP A 368 8.38 -9.46 -4.67
C ASP A 368 7.14 -10.20 -4.18
N ASN A 369 6.96 -10.27 -2.86
CA ASN A 369 5.84 -10.96 -2.22
C ASN A 369 4.51 -10.17 -2.31
N ASN A 370 4.55 -8.97 -2.89
CA ASN A 370 3.36 -8.17 -3.18
C ASN A 370 2.92 -8.27 -4.66
N GLN A 371 3.60 -9.08 -5.48
CA GLN A 371 3.16 -9.42 -6.84
C GLN A 371 2.51 -10.81 -6.89
N LEU A 372 2.06 -11.23 -8.08
CA LEU A 372 1.29 -12.46 -8.27
C LEU A 372 2.09 -13.69 -7.81
N THR A 373 1.38 -14.60 -7.14
CA THR A 373 1.96 -15.77 -6.47
C THR A 373 1.93 -17.02 -7.34
N ALA A 374 2.52 -18.11 -6.82
CA ALA A 374 2.49 -19.42 -7.45
C ALA A 374 1.06 -19.95 -7.68
N VAL A 375 0.90 -20.85 -8.67
CA VAL A 375 -0.42 -21.33 -9.14
C VAL A 375 -0.92 -22.55 -8.35
N GLY A 376 -0.03 -23.46 -7.95
CA GLY A 376 -0.29 -24.54 -6.99
C GLY A 376 0.03 -24.15 -5.54
N PHE A 377 0.87 -24.92 -4.86
CA PHE A 377 1.27 -24.67 -3.46
C PHE A 377 2.06 -23.35 -3.33
N ALA A 378 1.36 -22.28 -2.97
CA ALA A 378 1.93 -20.94 -2.73
C ALA A 378 2.57 -20.80 -1.34
N GLY A 379 3.14 -19.62 -1.06
CA GLY A 379 3.67 -19.26 0.27
C GLY A 379 5.16 -19.48 0.49
N ALA A 380 5.83 -20.28 -0.35
CA ALA A 380 7.25 -20.63 -0.17
C ALA A 380 8.19 -19.42 -0.04
N PHE A 381 8.07 -18.44 -0.96
CA PHE A 381 8.85 -17.19 -0.88
C PHE A 381 8.52 -16.36 0.37
N GLN A 382 7.25 -16.31 0.78
CA GLN A 382 6.88 -15.59 2.01
C GLN A 382 7.48 -16.25 3.25
N LYS A 383 7.45 -17.58 3.33
CA LYS A 383 8.07 -18.35 4.42
C LYS A 383 9.59 -18.11 4.49
N ALA A 384 10.25 -18.03 3.33
CA ALA A 384 11.66 -17.67 3.25
C ALA A 384 11.93 -16.25 3.79
N LEU A 385 11.14 -15.24 3.39
CA LEU A 385 11.23 -13.86 3.92
C LEU A 385 11.01 -13.77 5.45
N GLU A 386 10.19 -14.65 6.00
CA GLU A 386 9.89 -14.69 7.43
C GLU A 386 11.07 -15.23 8.24
N ILE A 387 11.68 -16.33 7.77
CA ILE A 387 12.76 -17.08 8.44
C ILE A 387 14.13 -16.45 8.19
N CYS A 388 14.50 -16.21 6.93
CA CYS A 388 15.85 -15.77 6.54
C CYS A 388 16.01 -14.24 6.54
N GLY A 389 14.91 -13.49 6.67
CA GLY A 389 14.91 -12.05 6.43
C GLY A 389 15.08 -11.72 4.94
N ALA A 390 15.38 -10.46 4.64
CA ALA A 390 15.64 -10.02 3.27
C ALA A 390 16.39 -8.69 3.22
N VAL A 391 17.26 -8.60 2.22
CA VAL A 391 17.84 -7.35 1.72
C VAL A 391 16.76 -6.63 0.91
N LYS A 392 16.41 -5.40 1.30
CA LYS A 392 15.27 -4.66 0.75
C LYS A 392 15.69 -3.53 -0.17
N LEU A 393 15.17 -3.54 -1.40
CA LEU A 393 15.19 -2.39 -2.31
C LEU A 393 13.83 -1.69 -2.29
N SER A 394 13.75 -0.58 -1.55
CA SER A 394 12.52 0.19 -1.26
C SER A 394 12.23 1.32 -2.25
N GLU A 395 13.18 1.71 -3.09
CA GLU A 395 13.01 2.76 -4.09
C GLU A 395 12.43 2.22 -5.41
N SER A 396 11.68 3.06 -6.15
CA SER A 396 11.37 2.81 -7.57
C SER A 396 11.93 3.95 -8.42
N LYS A 397 12.69 3.60 -9.47
CA LYS A 397 13.13 4.54 -10.51
C LYS A 397 12.36 4.38 -11.84
N ARG A 398 11.32 3.53 -11.88
CA ARG A 398 10.57 3.21 -13.13
C ARG A 398 9.73 4.38 -13.62
N GLN A 399 8.91 4.97 -12.75
CA GLN A 399 8.01 6.06 -13.12
C GLN A 399 8.80 7.36 -13.32
N LEU A 400 8.41 8.21 -14.27
CA LEU A 400 8.97 9.55 -14.44
C LEU A 400 8.35 10.54 -13.43
N ASN A 401 7.03 10.47 -13.23
CA ASN A 401 6.33 11.27 -12.22
C ASN A 401 6.74 10.86 -10.79
N LYS A 402 7.23 11.82 -9.99
CA LYS A 402 7.67 11.62 -8.59
C LYS A 402 6.53 11.12 -7.69
N GLU A 403 5.29 11.60 -7.88
CA GLU A 403 4.14 11.14 -7.09
C GLU A 403 3.73 9.70 -7.46
N HIS A 404 3.83 9.31 -8.73
CA HIS A 404 3.60 7.92 -9.14
C HIS A 404 4.68 6.96 -8.60
N ARG A 405 5.92 7.43 -8.37
CA ARG A 405 6.92 6.66 -7.61
C ARG A 405 6.47 6.46 -6.17
N LYS A 406 6.00 7.52 -5.48
CA LYS A 406 5.44 7.40 -4.12
C LYS A 406 4.25 6.45 -4.07
N ALA A 407 3.33 6.51 -5.03
CA ALA A 407 2.21 5.58 -5.13
C ALA A 407 2.69 4.12 -5.36
N THR A 408 3.73 3.92 -6.19
CA THR A 408 4.36 2.61 -6.38
C THR A 408 5.05 2.09 -5.11
N ILE A 409 5.70 2.95 -4.34
CA ILE A 409 6.29 2.63 -3.03
C ILE A 409 5.20 2.30 -2.01
N PHE A 410 4.09 3.04 -1.99
CA PHE A 410 2.95 2.73 -1.14
C PHE A 410 2.31 1.40 -1.53
N LEU A 411 2.04 1.11 -2.81
CA LEU A 411 1.56 -0.21 -3.22
C LEU A 411 2.57 -1.33 -2.88
N GLY A 412 3.85 -1.12 -3.19
CA GLY A 412 4.93 -2.07 -2.91
C GLY A 412 5.18 -2.35 -1.42
N ASN A 413 4.85 -1.42 -0.53
CA ASN A 413 4.85 -1.62 0.93
C ASN A 413 3.49 -2.06 1.48
N PHE A 414 2.50 -2.29 0.61
CA PHE A 414 1.12 -2.51 1.01
C PHE A 414 0.62 -1.30 1.84
N HIS A 415 0.30 -0.20 1.18
CA HIS A 415 -0.46 0.97 1.65
C HIS A 415 -1.45 1.46 0.57
N VAL A 416 -2.48 0.65 0.28
CA VAL A 416 -3.38 0.85 -0.90
C VAL A 416 -4.11 2.19 -0.83
N LYS A 417 -4.68 2.57 0.32
CA LYS A 417 -5.37 3.86 0.50
C LYS A 417 -4.49 5.06 0.10
N LYS A 418 -3.27 5.16 0.64
CA LYS A 418 -2.32 6.24 0.30
C LYS A 418 -1.94 6.29 -1.19
N ALA A 419 -1.89 5.13 -1.85
CA ALA A 419 -1.65 5.07 -3.29
C ALA A 419 -2.87 5.53 -4.11
N LEU A 420 -4.10 5.13 -3.70
CA LEU A 420 -5.34 5.58 -4.34
C LEU A 420 -5.55 7.09 -4.20
N GLU A 421 -5.23 7.68 -3.04
CA GLU A 421 -5.28 9.12 -2.81
C GLU A 421 -4.38 9.89 -3.79
N ILE A 422 -3.16 9.39 -4.09
CA ILE A 422 -2.28 9.98 -5.10
C ILE A 422 -2.88 9.85 -6.50
N TYR A 423 -3.31 8.65 -6.89
CA TYR A 423 -3.87 8.44 -8.23
C TYR A 423 -5.18 9.21 -8.45
N GLN A 424 -5.97 9.45 -7.40
CA GLN A 424 -7.15 10.30 -7.49
C GLN A 424 -6.78 11.78 -7.69
N LYS A 425 -5.85 12.32 -6.90
CA LYS A 425 -5.38 13.73 -7.03
C LYS A 425 -4.77 14.03 -8.40
N ASP A 426 -4.17 13.03 -9.04
CA ASP A 426 -3.58 13.11 -10.38
C ASP A 426 -4.59 12.83 -11.52
N ASN A 427 -5.89 12.66 -11.21
CA ASN A 427 -6.93 12.25 -12.18
C ASN A 427 -6.59 10.95 -12.95
N SER A 428 -5.81 10.07 -12.32
CA SER A 428 -5.46 8.72 -12.80
C SER A 428 -6.52 7.66 -12.44
N ILE A 429 -7.59 8.01 -11.70
CA ILE A 429 -8.73 7.14 -11.39
C ILE A 429 -9.99 7.70 -12.06
N GLU A 430 -10.67 6.84 -12.81
CA GLU A 430 -11.90 7.13 -13.54
C GLU A 430 -13.01 6.18 -13.07
N ILE A 431 -14.12 6.72 -12.58
CA ILE A 431 -15.26 5.94 -12.07
C ILE A 431 -16.52 6.36 -12.83
N THR A 432 -17.05 5.47 -13.67
CA THR A 432 -18.25 5.71 -14.49
C THR A 432 -19.53 5.15 -13.82
N ALA A 433 -20.71 5.55 -14.30
CA ALA A 433 -21.97 5.08 -13.72
C ALA A 433 -22.23 3.59 -14.08
N ASN A 434 -21.84 3.16 -15.28
CA ASN A 434 -22.06 1.80 -15.75
C ASN A 434 -20.90 1.24 -16.60
N GLN A 435 -21.00 -0.05 -16.93
CA GLN A 435 -19.98 -0.78 -17.70
C GLN A 435 -19.85 -0.30 -19.16
N ASN A 436 -20.93 0.20 -19.78
CA ASN A 436 -20.85 0.67 -21.16
C ASN A 436 -20.04 1.98 -21.22
N GLU A 437 -20.34 2.95 -20.37
CA GLU A 437 -19.54 4.18 -20.22
C GLU A 437 -18.07 3.88 -19.93
N LEU A 438 -17.77 2.92 -19.02
CA LEU A 438 -16.41 2.48 -18.72
C LEU A 438 -15.69 2.09 -20.01
N HIS A 439 -16.32 1.22 -20.80
CA HIS A 439 -15.76 0.74 -22.06
C HIS A 439 -15.61 1.88 -23.09
N HIS A 440 -16.61 2.75 -23.24
CA HIS A 440 -16.53 3.89 -24.17
C HIS A 440 -15.39 4.85 -23.80
N LYS A 441 -15.27 5.24 -22.52
CA LYS A 441 -14.27 6.20 -22.05
C LYS A 441 -12.85 5.61 -22.10
N LEU A 442 -12.67 4.35 -21.66
CA LEU A 442 -11.44 3.58 -21.83
C LEU A 442 -10.98 3.55 -23.29
N LEU A 443 -11.89 3.19 -24.21
CA LEU A 443 -11.56 3.08 -25.63
C LEU A 443 -11.21 4.44 -26.23
N ASN A 444 -11.94 5.50 -25.89
CA ASN A 444 -11.64 6.85 -26.39
C ASN A 444 -10.27 7.34 -25.88
N ASP A 445 -9.98 7.20 -24.59
CA ASP A 445 -8.69 7.59 -24.00
C ASP A 445 -7.52 6.80 -24.61
N TYR A 446 -7.68 5.48 -24.79
CA TYR A 446 -6.66 4.63 -25.42
C TYR A 446 -6.43 5.02 -26.88
N ILE A 447 -7.50 5.17 -27.68
CA ILE A 447 -7.42 5.51 -29.11
C ILE A 447 -6.83 6.92 -29.30
N ASN A 448 -7.22 7.90 -28.49
CA ASN A 448 -6.64 9.24 -28.53
C ASN A 448 -5.13 9.20 -28.24
N SER A 449 -4.73 8.43 -27.22
CA SER A 449 -3.31 8.27 -26.86
C SER A 449 -2.52 7.50 -27.93
N TYR A 450 -3.17 6.52 -28.58
CA TYR A 450 -2.63 5.78 -29.73
C TYR A 450 -2.40 6.70 -30.92
N ILE A 451 -3.39 7.51 -31.30
CA ILE A 451 -3.31 8.47 -32.42
C ILE A 451 -2.26 9.55 -32.11
N MET A 452 -2.22 10.09 -30.89
CA MET A 452 -1.21 11.09 -30.49
C MET A 452 0.22 10.54 -30.58
N LYS A 453 0.46 9.29 -30.15
CA LYS A 453 1.78 8.66 -30.36
C LYS A 453 2.04 8.40 -31.84
N ALA A 454 1.08 7.82 -32.57
CA ALA A 454 1.23 7.52 -34.00
C ALA A 454 1.52 8.74 -34.88
N LYS A 455 0.92 9.91 -34.59
CA LYS A 455 1.19 11.18 -35.29
C LYS A 455 2.64 11.68 -35.15
N ASN A 456 3.34 11.27 -34.10
CA ASN A 456 4.73 11.67 -33.82
C ASN A 456 5.75 10.62 -34.31
N LEU A 457 5.34 9.68 -35.17
CA LEU A 457 6.14 8.52 -35.58
C LEU A 457 5.99 8.27 -37.09
N ASN A 458 7.08 7.82 -37.74
CA ASN A 458 6.98 7.30 -39.09
C ASN A 458 6.18 5.98 -39.10
N ILE A 459 5.62 5.61 -40.26
CA ILE A 459 4.90 4.32 -40.44
C ILE A 459 5.81 3.12 -40.07
N LYS A 460 7.12 3.21 -40.33
CA LYS A 460 8.14 2.20 -39.96
C LYS A 460 8.45 2.16 -38.45
N ASP A 461 7.90 3.09 -37.67
CA ASP A 461 8.05 3.24 -36.22
C ASP A 461 6.76 3.00 -35.43
N LEU A 462 5.66 2.58 -36.07
CA LEU A 462 4.42 2.10 -35.40
C LEU A 462 4.67 0.95 -34.39
N ALA A 463 5.82 0.28 -34.47
CA ALA A 463 6.27 -0.68 -33.46
C ALA A 463 6.64 -0.06 -32.10
N THR A 464 6.72 1.27 -31.99
CA THR A 464 6.93 2.02 -30.73
C THR A 464 5.61 2.39 -30.03
N THR A 465 4.48 2.34 -30.75
CA THR A 465 3.12 2.45 -30.18
C THR A 465 2.82 1.33 -29.16
N ARG A 466 3.64 0.27 -29.14
CA ARG A 466 3.74 -0.77 -28.08
C ARG A 466 3.77 -0.24 -26.65
N SER A 467 4.29 0.96 -26.44
CA SER A 467 4.41 1.53 -25.11
C SER A 467 3.05 1.94 -24.51
N LEU A 468 1.97 1.84 -25.28
CA LEU A 468 0.58 1.87 -24.82
C LEU A 468 0.07 0.43 -24.63
N THR A 469 -0.62 0.14 -23.53
CA THR A 469 -1.29 -1.15 -23.34
C THR A 469 -2.57 -0.99 -22.51
N ILE A 470 -3.62 -1.73 -22.84
CA ILE A 470 -4.75 -1.93 -21.94
C ILE A 470 -4.50 -3.16 -21.08
N CYS A 471 -4.44 -2.99 -19.77
CA CYS A 471 -4.24 -4.06 -18.82
C CYS A 471 -5.57 -4.51 -18.21
N THR A 472 -5.93 -5.78 -18.45
CA THR A 472 -7.13 -6.42 -17.89
C THR A 472 -6.74 -7.50 -16.90
N PHE A 473 -7.71 -7.95 -16.12
CA PHE A 473 -7.56 -9.15 -15.33
C PHE A 473 -8.03 -10.41 -16.05
N THR A 474 -9.12 -10.41 -16.85
CA THR A 474 -9.79 -11.62 -17.41
C THR A 474 -9.63 -11.87 -18.94
N ASN A 475 -9.68 -13.11 -19.46
CA ASN A 475 -9.44 -13.45 -20.90
C ASN A 475 -10.60 -13.02 -21.78
N LYS A 476 -11.82 -13.18 -21.26
CA LYS A 476 -13.03 -12.64 -21.85
C LYS A 476 -12.92 -11.13 -22.00
N MET A 477 -12.44 -10.41 -20.98
CA MET A 477 -12.29 -8.96 -21.03
C MET A 477 -11.19 -8.52 -21.98
N ALA A 478 -9.99 -9.12 -21.91
CA ALA A 478 -8.93 -8.87 -22.88
C ALA A 478 -9.40 -9.10 -24.31
N ARG A 479 -10.15 -10.19 -24.59
CA ARG A 479 -10.70 -10.45 -25.93
C ARG A 479 -11.78 -9.43 -26.32
N LYS A 480 -12.71 -9.08 -25.43
CA LYS A 480 -13.76 -8.09 -25.67
C LYS A 480 -13.17 -6.72 -26.01
N ILE A 481 -12.17 -6.29 -25.24
CA ILE A 481 -11.49 -5.00 -25.46
C ILE A 481 -10.63 -5.03 -26.72
N ASN A 482 -9.85 -6.10 -26.97
CA ASN A 482 -9.07 -6.21 -28.20
C ASN A 482 -9.93 -6.07 -29.46
N LEU A 483 -11.12 -6.69 -29.49
CA LEU A 483 -12.06 -6.57 -30.62
C LEU A 483 -12.57 -5.13 -30.78
N ALA A 484 -13.01 -4.50 -29.68
CA ALA A 484 -13.52 -3.13 -29.73
C ALA A 484 -12.44 -2.07 -30.06
N VAL A 485 -11.18 -2.30 -29.66
CA VAL A 485 -10.03 -1.48 -30.10
C VAL A 485 -9.78 -1.68 -31.60
N ARG A 486 -9.76 -2.93 -32.06
CA ARG A 486 -9.55 -3.26 -33.47
C ARG A 486 -10.61 -2.61 -34.37
N GLU A 487 -11.89 -2.72 -34.03
CA GLU A 487 -12.99 -2.06 -34.76
C GLU A 487 -12.78 -0.54 -34.85
N LYS A 488 -12.46 0.14 -33.74
CA LYS A 488 -12.16 1.59 -33.78
C LYS A 488 -10.93 1.92 -34.63
N LEU A 489 -9.86 1.14 -34.56
CA LEU A 489 -8.65 1.38 -35.34
C LEU A 489 -8.83 1.10 -36.85
N LYS A 490 -9.72 0.17 -37.23
CA LYS A 490 -10.16 0.00 -38.63
C LYS A 490 -10.97 1.21 -39.09
N ASN A 491 -11.99 1.62 -38.34
CA ASN A 491 -12.85 2.77 -38.70
C ASN A 491 -12.09 4.10 -38.82
N ILE A 492 -10.90 4.22 -38.23
CA ILE A 492 -10.02 5.40 -38.31
C ILE A 492 -8.91 5.24 -39.38
N GLY A 493 -8.88 4.11 -40.10
CA GLY A 493 -7.92 3.85 -41.18
C GLY A 493 -6.49 3.52 -40.72
N VAL A 494 -6.29 3.22 -39.43
CA VAL A 494 -4.96 2.87 -38.87
C VAL A 494 -4.57 1.43 -39.24
N ILE A 495 -5.55 0.54 -39.23
CA ILE A 495 -5.45 -0.86 -39.66
C ILE A 495 -6.05 -0.94 -41.07
N LYS A 496 -5.38 -1.64 -42.00
CA LYS A 496 -5.90 -1.79 -43.37
C LYS A 496 -7.21 -2.58 -43.41
N ASP A 497 -8.07 -2.28 -44.38
CA ASP A 497 -9.39 -2.90 -44.48
C ASP A 497 -9.35 -4.40 -44.81
N THR A 498 -8.37 -4.83 -45.62
CA THR A 498 -8.18 -6.23 -46.03
C THR A 498 -7.98 -7.13 -44.82
N GLU A 499 -8.95 -8.03 -44.58
CA GLU A 499 -8.88 -9.04 -43.53
C GLU A 499 -8.49 -10.39 -44.11
N TYR A 500 -7.54 -11.07 -43.46
CA TYR A 500 -7.17 -12.44 -43.77
C TYR A 500 -7.61 -13.36 -42.62
N LEU A 501 -8.42 -14.37 -42.92
CA LEU A 501 -8.85 -15.40 -41.97
C LEU A 501 -7.72 -16.42 -41.78
N ILE A 502 -6.84 -16.21 -40.81
CA ILE A 502 -5.64 -17.03 -40.63
C ILE A 502 -5.78 -18.06 -39.51
N ASN A 503 -5.43 -19.31 -39.83
CA ASN A 503 -5.29 -20.41 -38.89
C ASN A 503 -4.00 -20.22 -38.07
N THR A 504 -4.14 -19.66 -36.87
CA THR A 504 -3.00 -19.44 -35.96
C THR A 504 -2.66 -20.66 -35.12
N GLY A 505 -2.77 -21.86 -35.71
CA GLY A 505 -2.56 -23.16 -35.07
C GLY A 505 -3.75 -23.65 -34.26
N GLY A 506 -4.82 -24.07 -34.95
CA GLY A 506 -6.03 -24.58 -34.30
C GLY A 506 -6.95 -23.49 -33.74
N LYS A 507 -6.76 -22.24 -34.15
CA LYS A 507 -7.73 -21.15 -33.97
C LYS A 507 -7.63 -20.18 -35.14
N TYR A 508 -8.72 -20.04 -35.88
CA TYR A 508 -8.88 -18.99 -36.87
C TYR A 508 -9.06 -17.62 -36.20
N ILE A 509 -8.37 -16.61 -36.72
CA ILE A 509 -8.59 -15.19 -36.42
C ILE A 509 -8.46 -14.37 -37.68
N ASN A 510 -9.26 -13.30 -37.78
CA ASN A 510 -9.08 -12.30 -38.83
C ASN A 510 -7.88 -11.43 -38.43
N ILE A 511 -6.93 -11.25 -39.33
CA ILE A 511 -5.78 -10.36 -39.13
C ILE A 511 -5.60 -9.44 -40.33
N CYS A 512 -5.15 -8.23 -40.06
CA CYS A 512 -4.85 -7.21 -41.05
C CYS A 512 -3.35 -6.85 -41.03
N GLU A 513 -2.88 -6.16 -42.07
CA GLU A 513 -1.58 -5.46 -41.97
C GLU A 513 -1.67 -4.29 -41.00
N ASN A 514 -0.54 -3.90 -40.40
CA ASN A 514 -0.41 -2.96 -39.28
C ASN A 514 -1.05 -3.40 -37.94
N GLU A 515 -1.71 -4.57 -37.89
CA GLU A 515 -2.35 -5.11 -36.69
C GLU A 515 -1.35 -5.41 -35.56
N GLN A 516 -1.70 -5.06 -34.31
CA GLN A 516 -0.97 -5.45 -33.11
C GLN A 516 -1.43 -6.83 -32.62
N ILE A 517 -0.51 -7.79 -32.58
CA ILE A 517 -0.71 -9.17 -32.15
C ILE A 517 0.12 -9.48 -30.90
N VAL A 518 -0.24 -10.53 -30.18
CA VAL A 518 0.54 -11.09 -29.07
C VAL A 518 0.72 -12.58 -29.24
N VAL A 519 1.95 -13.03 -29.01
CA VAL A 519 2.32 -14.44 -29.05
C VAL A 519 1.74 -15.17 -27.83
N THR A 520 1.14 -16.34 -28.04
CA THR A 520 0.44 -17.13 -27.01
C THR A 520 1.12 -18.42 -26.61
N SER A 521 2.14 -18.86 -27.34
CA SER A 521 3.02 -19.99 -27.01
C SER A 521 4.45 -19.71 -27.51
N ASN A 522 5.46 -20.37 -26.96
CA ASN A 522 6.85 -20.07 -27.35
C ASN A 522 7.16 -20.56 -28.77
N LEU A 523 7.76 -19.69 -29.57
CA LEU A 523 8.27 -19.95 -30.91
C LEU A 523 9.80 -20.02 -30.78
N ASN A 524 10.29 -21.15 -30.23
CA ASN A 524 11.69 -21.29 -29.82
C ASN A 524 12.66 -21.06 -30.99
N ASP A 525 12.34 -21.60 -32.16
CA ASP A 525 13.14 -21.56 -33.39
C ASP A 525 13.28 -20.13 -33.94
N LEU A 526 12.26 -19.29 -33.67
CA LEU A 526 12.26 -17.87 -33.99
C LEU A 526 12.80 -17.00 -32.83
N GLY A 527 13.10 -17.60 -31.66
CA GLY A 527 13.52 -16.89 -30.46
C GLY A 527 12.47 -15.88 -29.97
N ILE A 528 11.19 -16.24 -30.01
CA ILE A 528 10.05 -15.39 -29.62
C ILE A 528 9.15 -16.11 -28.61
N PHE A 529 8.64 -15.39 -27.61
CA PHE A 529 8.11 -15.99 -26.38
C PHE A 529 6.65 -15.60 -26.06
N ASN A 530 5.97 -16.45 -25.29
CA ASN A 530 4.59 -16.20 -24.86
C ASN A 530 4.48 -14.86 -24.10
N GLY A 531 3.64 -13.95 -24.61
CA GLY A 531 3.48 -12.61 -24.08
C GLY A 531 4.15 -11.51 -24.91
N GLU A 532 5.10 -11.84 -25.79
CA GLU A 532 5.72 -10.85 -26.69
C GLU A 532 4.78 -10.40 -27.80
N VAL A 533 5.02 -9.17 -28.27
CA VAL A 533 4.25 -8.41 -29.26
C VAL A 533 5.28 -7.95 -30.32
N GLY A 534 5.09 -7.99 -31.63
CA GLY A 534 3.93 -8.41 -32.41
C GLY A 534 3.23 -7.25 -33.15
N THR A 535 3.85 -6.67 -34.19
CA THR A 535 3.16 -5.81 -35.16
C THR A 535 3.29 -6.43 -36.55
N ILE A 536 2.18 -6.68 -37.24
CA ILE A 536 2.19 -7.27 -38.57
C ILE A 536 2.64 -6.24 -39.60
N LEU A 537 3.66 -6.58 -40.39
CA LEU A 537 4.15 -5.77 -41.50
C LEU A 537 3.53 -6.19 -42.84
N SER A 538 3.38 -7.49 -43.07
CA SER A 538 2.74 -8.03 -44.27
C SER A 538 2.23 -9.44 -44.06
N ILE A 539 1.17 -9.83 -44.78
CA ILE A 539 0.59 -11.17 -44.75
C ILE A 539 0.67 -11.77 -46.16
N LYS A 540 1.20 -12.99 -46.27
CA LYS A 540 1.14 -13.78 -47.50
C LYS A 540 0.37 -15.09 -47.24
N PRO A 541 -0.91 -15.17 -47.65
CA PRO A 541 -1.65 -16.43 -47.66
C PRO A 541 -0.91 -17.51 -48.45
N GLN A 542 -1.11 -18.76 -48.08
CA GLN A 542 -0.48 -19.93 -48.73
C GLN A 542 -1.53 -20.94 -49.24
N ASP A 543 -2.66 -21.07 -48.56
CA ASP A 543 -3.75 -21.97 -48.93
C ASP A 543 -5.12 -21.51 -48.40
N ASP A 544 -6.18 -22.14 -48.88
CA ASP A 544 -7.57 -21.92 -48.45
C ASP A 544 -7.86 -22.46 -47.04
N TYR A 545 -6.93 -23.22 -46.45
CA TYR A 545 -7.00 -23.66 -45.04
C TYR A 545 -6.55 -22.55 -44.07
N GLY A 546 -6.29 -21.35 -44.59
CA GLY A 546 -5.91 -20.17 -43.81
C GLY A 546 -4.47 -20.23 -43.32
N ASN A 547 -3.59 -21.02 -43.93
CA ASN A 547 -2.17 -20.92 -43.65
C ASN A 547 -1.56 -19.69 -44.34
N ALA A 548 -0.60 -19.05 -43.67
CA ALA A 548 0.08 -17.88 -44.19
C ALA A 548 1.51 -17.76 -43.66
N THR A 549 2.37 -17.10 -44.43
CA THR A 549 3.60 -16.50 -43.91
C THR A 549 3.31 -15.05 -43.49
N ILE A 550 3.37 -14.80 -42.18
CA ILE A 550 3.16 -13.47 -41.59
C ILE A 550 4.53 -12.86 -41.28
N LYS A 551 4.85 -11.70 -41.85
CA LYS A 551 6.04 -10.93 -41.50
C LYS A 551 5.72 -10.01 -40.33
N VAL A 552 6.43 -10.17 -39.22
CA VAL A 552 6.10 -9.51 -37.94
C VAL A 552 7.31 -8.80 -37.37
N LEU A 553 7.11 -7.54 -36.97
CA LEU A 553 8.09 -6.72 -36.25
C LEU A 553 7.86 -6.80 -34.73
N PHE A 554 8.85 -7.33 -34.04
CA PHE A 554 8.94 -7.36 -32.58
C PHE A 554 9.94 -6.31 -32.10
N THR A 555 9.63 -5.66 -30.98
CA THR A 555 10.52 -4.72 -30.30
C THR A 555 10.90 -5.35 -28.97
N LYS A 556 12.19 -5.61 -28.75
CA LYS A 556 12.68 -6.22 -27.51
C LYS A 556 12.85 -5.16 -26.40
N ALA A 557 13.11 -5.62 -25.18
CA ALA A 557 13.27 -4.79 -23.98
C ALA A 557 14.51 -3.86 -24.02
N ASP A 558 15.47 -4.14 -24.89
CA ASP A 558 16.65 -3.32 -25.20
C ASP A 558 16.39 -2.31 -26.36
N HIS A 559 15.12 -2.12 -26.73
CA HIS A 559 14.66 -1.38 -27.90
C HIS A 559 15.11 -1.95 -29.26
N SER A 560 15.82 -3.09 -29.31
CA SER A 560 16.20 -3.71 -30.59
C SER A 560 14.97 -4.19 -31.36
N LYS A 561 14.94 -3.88 -32.65
CA LYS A 561 13.91 -4.33 -33.59
C LYS A 561 14.30 -5.71 -34.14
N LYS A 562 13.44 -6.71 -34.00
CA LYS A 562 13.58 -8.03 -34.66
C LYS A 562 12.41 -8.26 -35.59
N ILE A 563 12.68 -8.43 -36.87
CA ILE A 563 11.70 -8.91 -37.85
C ILE A 563 11.81 -10.44 -37.91
N VAL A 564 10.67 -11.12 -37.92
CA VAL A 564 10.58 -12.57 -38.19
C VAL A 564 9.49 -12.86 -39.21
N ASN A 565 9.67 -13.95 -39.95
CA ASN A 565 8.62 -14.57 -40.74
C ASN A 565 8.04 -15.74 -39.93
N ILE A 566 6.75 -15.68 -39.62
CA ILE A 566 6.01 -16.74 -38.95
C ILE A 566 5.19 -17.46 -40.02
N ASN A 567 5.64 -18.64 -40.47
CA ASN A 567 4.80 -19.54 -41.26
C ASN A 567 3.83 -20.25 -40.29
N THR A 568 2.53 -20.03 -40.44
CA THR A 568 1.52 -20.60 -39.53
C THR A 568 1.30 -22.10 -39.75
N ALA A 569 1.60 -22.63 -40.94
CA ALA A 569 1.50 -24.06 -41.24
C ALA A 569 2.44 -24.92 -40.37
N ASN A 570 3.53 -24.32 -39.84
CA ASN A 570 4.50 -25.00 -39.00
C ASN A 570 4.00 -25.25 -37.55
N TYR A 571 2.77 -24.84 -37.19
CA TYR A 571 2.33 -24.81 -35.79
C TYR A 571 0.90 -25.36 -35.58
N ASP A 572 0.78 -26.56 -35.01
CA ASP A 572 -0.50 -27.21 -34.67
C ASP A 572 -1.25 -26.62 -33.45
N ARG A 573 -0.72 -25.55 -32.83
CA ARG A 573 -1.22 -24.99 -31.56
C ARG A 573 -1.27 -23.48 -31.59
N LYS A 574 -2.16 -22.88 -30.78
CA LYS A 574 -2.41 -21.44 -30.83
C LYS A 574 -1.12 -20.63 -30.59
N ILE A 575 -0.64 -19.98 -31.64
CA ILE A 575 0.58 -19.15 -31.61
C ILE A 575 0.28 -17.66 -31.42
N LEU A 576 -0.85 -17.15 -31.90
CA LEU A 576 -1.17 -15.71 -31.92
C LEU A 576 -2.58 -15.37 -31.38
N ASP A 577 -2.77 -14.12 -30.98
CA ASP A 577 -4.05 -13.45 -30.65
C ASP A 577 -3.84 -11.93 -30.80
N TYR A 578 -4.88 -11.10 -30.68
CA TYR A 578 -4.74 -9.65 -30.67
C TYR A 578 -3.96 -9.12 -29.45
N GLY A 579 -3.18 -8.05 -29.64
CA GLY A 579 -2.15 -7.58 -28.71
C GLY A 579 -2.35 -6.20 -28.09
N TYR A 580 -3.48 -5.53 -28.28
CA TYR A 580 -3.79 -4.22 -27.70
C TYR A 580 -4.09 -4.30 -26.19
N ALA A 581 -4.80 -5.36 -25.78
CA ALA A 581 -5.19 -5.61 -24.40
C ALA A 581 -4.59 -6.92 -23.85
N LEU A 582 -3.88 -6.83 -22.72
CA LEU A 582 -3.11 -7.91 -22.10
C LEU A 582 -3.50 -8.16 -20.63
N THR A 583 -3.22 -9.36 -20.14
CA THR A 583 -3.33 -9.74 -18.72
C THR A 583 -2.33 -9.01 -17.84
N ALA A 584 -2.70 -8.75 -16.59
CA ALA A 584 -1.75 -8.61 -15.47
C ALA A 584 -0.65 -9.70 -15.48
N HIS A 585 -1.02 -10.99 -15.55
CA HIS A 585 -0.06 -12.11 -15.69
C HIS A 585 0.84 -12.08 -16.93
N LYS A 586 0.47 -11.42 -18.04
CA LYS A 586 1.35 -11.26 -19.22
C LYS A 586 2.25 -10.02 -19.10
N LEU A 587 1.86 -9.07 -18.25
CA LEU A 587 2.58 -7.82 -18.02
C LEU A 587 3.50 -7.88 -16.78
N GLN A 588 3.47 -8.95 -15.99
CA GLN A 588 4.49 -9.19 -14.97
C GLN A 588 5.90 -9.18 -15.59
N GLY A 589 6.87 -8.53 -14.93
CA GLY A 589 8.17 -8.18 -15.50
C GLY A 589 8.17 -7.04 -16.53
N VAL A 590 7.13 -6.89 -17.36
CA VAL A 590 7.05 -5.90 -18.44
C VAL A 590 6.98 -4.47 -17.90
N THR A 591 7.57 -3.51 -18.64
CA THR A 591 7.40 -2.06 -18.45
C THR A 591 6.79 -1.47 -19.72
N VAL A 592 5.82 -0.57 -19.56
CA VAL A 592 5.15 0.17 -20.65
C VAL A 592 5.23 1.66 -20.33
N ASP A 593 4.99 2.54 -21.30
CA ASP A 593 4.96 3.98 -21.01
C ASP A 593 3.61 4.37 -20.40
N GLN A 594 2.53 3.93 -21.04
CA GLN A 594 1.18 4.35 -20.72
C GLN A 594 0.29 3.11 -20.56
N ASN A 595 -0.32 2.95 -19.38
CA ASN A 595 -1.12 1.78 -19.04
C ASN A 595 -2.56 2.17 -18.72
N PHE A 596 -3.51 1.51 -19.39
CA PHE A 596 -4.95 1.71 -19.18
C PHE A 596 -5.50 0.48 -18.46
N VAL A 597 -5.80 0.60 -17.18
CA VAL A 597 -6.12 -0.51 -16.29
C VAL A 597 -7.63 -0.61 -16.11
N VAL A 598 -8.20 -1.78 -16.37
CA VAL A 598 -9.64 -2.02 -16.21
C VAL A 598 -9.91 -2.79 -14.93
N TYR A 599 -10.82 -2.28 -14.10
CA TYR A 599 -11.34 -3.00 -12.94
C TYR A 599 -12.22 -4.18 -13.37
N GLU A 600 -12.06 -5.29 -12.65
CA GLU A 600 -12.93 -6.46 -12.71
C GLU A 600 -13.04 -6.99 -11.27
N LYS A 601 -14.22 -7.43 -10.81
CA LYS A 601 -14.54 -7.93 -9.44
C LYS A 601 -13.59 -8.97 -8.80
N GLN A 602 -12.68 -9.45 -9.62
CA GLN A 602 -11.74 -10.56 -9.45
C GLN A 602 -10.32 -10.10 -9.12
N ILE A 603 -10.04 -8.80 -9.26
CA ILE A 603 -8.76 -8.19 -8.95
C ILE A 603 -8.55 -8.18 -7.43
N GLY A 604 -7.64 -9.03 -6.96
CA GLY A 604 -6.98 -8.87 -5.67
C GLY A 604 -5.80 -7.90 -5.76
N PHE A 605 -5.14 -7.68 -4.62
CA PHE A 605 -4.09 -6.70 -4.46
C PHE A 605 -2.85 -7.06 -5.28
N GLU A 606 -2.45 -8.33 -5.34
CA GLU A 606 -1.27 -8.76 -6.12
C GLU A 606 -1.47 -8.44 -7.60
N ALA A 607 -2.69 -8.65 -8.09
CA ALA A 607 -3.08 -8.27 -9.45
C ALA A 607 -3.06 -6.75 -9.62
N PHE A 608 -3.73 -5.99 -8.75
CA PHE A 608 -3.77 -4.53 -8.83
C PHE A 608 -2.39 -3.88 -8.72
N ASN A 609 -1.53 -4.36 -7.82
CA ASN A 609 -0.15 -3.92 -7.66
C ASN A 609 0.65 -4.22 -8.93
N VAL A 610 0.49 -5.39 -9.55
CA VAL A 610 1.07 -5.62 -10.88
C VAL A 610 0.52 -4.60 -11.88
N MET A 611 -0.80 -4.47 -12.02
CA MET A 611 -1.46 -3.61 -13.01
C MET A 611 -1.05 -2.13 -12.90
N MET A 612 -1.05 -1.56 -11.70
CA MET A 612 -0.80 -0.13 -11.45
C MET A 612 0.69 0.26 -11.37
N THR A 613 1.63 -0.66 -11.56
CA THR A 613 3.08 -0.37 -11.43
C THR A 613 3.90 -0.64 -12.69
N ARG A 614 3.25 -0.94 -13.83
CA ARG A 614 3.92 -1.23 -15.10
C ARG A 614 4.31 0.02 -15.89
N HIS A 615 3.67 1.16 -15.64
CA HIS A 615 3.88 2.38 -16.41
C HIS A 615 5.20 3.09 -16.06
N ARG A 616 5.76 3.76 -17.06
CA ARG A 616 6.87 4.72 -16.96
C ARG A 616 6.37 6.17 -17.00
N GLU A 617 5.41 6.50 -17.85
CA GLU A 617 4.89 7.86 -18.03
C GLU A 617 3.55 8.08 -17.31
N LYS A 618 2.51 7.33 -17.68
CA LYS A 618 1.11 7.56 -17.24
C LYS A 618 0.37 6.27 -16.95
N VAL A 619 -0.59 6.32 -16.02
CA VAL A 619 -1.56 5.26 -15.79
C VAL A 619 -2.96 5.88 -15.72
N LYS A 620 -3.97 5.20 -16.25
CA LYS A 620 -5.37 5.49 -15.96
C LYS A 620 -6.06 4.20 -15.52
N PHE A 621 -6.85 4.26 -14.46
CA PHE A 621 -7.58 3.14 -13.90
C PHE A 621 -9.09 3.38 -14.04
N TYR A 622 -9.81 2.45 -14.66
CA TYR A 622 -11.23 2.57 -14.99
C TYR A 622 -12.06 1.56 -14.19
N ALA A 623 -13.02 2.06 -13.42
CA ALA A 623 -14.02 1.25 -12.73
C ALA A 623 -15.43 1.79 -13.01
N ASN A 624 -16.45 1.00 -12.68
CA ASN A 624 -17.84 1.46 -12.69
C ASN A 624 -18.41 1.35 -11.27
N ILE A 625 -19.19 2.36 -10.86
CA ILE A 625 -19.71 2.50 -9.50
C ILE A 625 -20.57 1.29 -9.10
N LYS A 626 -21.40 0.79 -10.03
CA LYS A 626 -22.28 -0.37 -9.81
C LYS A 626 -21.49 -1.61 -9.40
N GLU A 627 -20.46 -2.01 -10.15
CA GLU A 627 -19.65 -3.19 -9.83
C GLU A 627 -18.83 -3.00 -8.54
N LEU A 628 -18.36 -1.80 -8.23
CA LEU A 628 -17.69 -1.51 -6.96
C LEU A 628 -18.65 -1.64 -5.76
N HIS A 629 -19.85 -1.08 -5.88
CA HIS A 629 -20.88 -1.12 -4.84
C HIS A 629 -21.45 -2.53 -4.63
N ASP A 630 -21.78 -3.24 -5.72
CA ASP A 630 -22.21 -4.65 -5.67
C ASP A 630 -21.13 -5.53 -5.01
N ASN A 631 -19.84 -5.24 -5.20
CA ASN A 631 -18.74 -5.92 -4.50
C ASN A 631 -18.64 -5.60 -3.00
N ILE A 632 -19.18 -4.47 -2.52
CA ILE A 632 -19.34 -4.23 -1.09
C ILE A 632 -20.52 -5.05 -0.55
N TYR A 633 -21.70 -4.93 -1.19
CA TYR A 633 -22.94 -5.47 -0.61
C TYR A 633 -22.93 -7.00 -0.54
N ASN A 634 -22.42 -7.67 -1.58
CA ASN A 634 -22.19 -9.12 -1.58
C ASN A 634 -21.16 -9.61 -0.54
N ARG A 635 -20.38 -8.72 0.10
CA ARG A 635 -19.47 -9.07 1.22
C ARG A 635 -20.08 -8.83 2.60
N LEU A 636 -21.06 -7.94 2.70
CA LEU A 636 -21.68 -7.57 3.96
C LEU A 636 -22.81 -8.52 4.37
N ASP A 637 -23.26 -9.38 3.44
CA ASP A 637 -24.37 -10.30 3.67
C ASP A 637 -25.69 -9.56 4.03
N LEU A 638 -25.78 -8.27 3.67
CA LEU A 638 -26.88 -7.36 3.98
C LEU A 638 -27.73 -7.10 2.74
N ASN A 639 -29.01 -6.77 2.96
CA ASN A 639 -29.90 -6.26 1.92
C ASN A 639 -29.28 -5.01 1.26
N ASN A 640 -29.02 -5.10 -0.05
CA ASN A 640 -28.26 -4.11 -0.84
C ASN A 640 -28.77 -2.67 -0.64
N ASN A 641 -30.08 -2.49 -0.46
CA ASN A 641 -30.71 -1.17 -0.31
C ASN A 641 -30.43 -0.51 1.06
N LEU A 642 -30.28 -1.29 2.13
CA LEU A 642 -29.96 -0.76 3.47
C LEU A 642 -28.47 -0.37 3.57
N ALA A 643 -27.59 -1.15 2.95
CA ALA A 643 -26.17 -0.80 2.88
C ALA A 643 -25.95 0.48 2.06
N ARG A 644 -26.70 0.71 0.97
CA ARG A 644 -26.72 1.99 0.23
C ARG A 644 -27.06 3.16 1.15
N ARG A 645 -28.13 3.07 1.95
CA ARG A 645 -28.54 4.12 2.92
C ARG A 645 -27.47 4.39 4.00
N TYR A 646 -26.92 3.34 4.63
CA TYR A 646 -25.91 3.52 5.69
C TYR A 646 -24.64 4.24 5.19
N TYR A 647 -24.17 3.86 4.00
CA TYR A 647 -22.96 4.44 3.43
C TYR A 647 -23.18 5.84 2.83
N SER A 648 -24.36 6.16 2.30
CA SER A 648 -24.68 7.52 1.84
C SER A 648 -24.71 8.54 2.98
N ILE A 649 -25.12 8.13 4.19
CA ILE A 649 -25.07 8.96 5.41
C ILE A 649 -23.62 9.20 5.87
N LYS A 650 -22.75 8.19 5.75
CA LYS A 650 -21.32 8.29 6.14
C LYS A 650 -20.47 9.11 5.17
N ALA A 651 -20.78 9.06 3.88
CA ALA A 651 -20.13 9.88 2.86
C ALA A 651 -20.47 11.39 3.01
N LYS A 652 -21.57 11.75 3.70
CA LYS A 652 -21.88 13.14 4.07
C LYS A 652 -21.11 13.66 5.29
N THR A 653 -20.48 12.78 6.08
CA THR A 653 -19.81 13.13 7.36
C THR A 653 -18.30 12.93 7.33
N THR A 654 -17.74 12.48 6.20
CA THR A 654 -16.29 12.37 5.98
C THR A 654 -15.95 12.92 4.59
N GLN A 655 -14.79 13.56 4.45
CA GLN A 655 -14.34 14.19 3.20
C GLN A 655 -13.91 13.19 2.11
N GLU A 656 -14.29 11.91 2.26
CA GLU A 656 -13.97 10.78 1.39
C GLU A 656 -15.22 10.30 0.64
N THR A 657 -15.14 10.21 -0.69
CA THR A 657 -16.24 9.67 -1.50
C THR A 657 -16.41 8.17 -1.26
N LEU A 658 -17.67 7.71 -1.22
CA LEU A 658 -18.03 6.30 -1.05
C LEU A 658 -17.30 5.38 -2.04
N ASP A 659 -17.03 5.88 -3.24
CA ASP A 659 -16.45 5.09 -4.33
C ASP A 659 -14.99 4.73 -4.09
N LEU A 660 -14.22 5.58 -3.39
CA LEU A 660 -12.87 5.25 -2.93
C LEU A 660 -12.89 4.16 -1.87
N ILE A 661 -13.86 4.23 -0.94
CA ILE A 661 -14.04 3.22 0.11
C ILE A 661 -14.38 1.87 -0.55
N ALA A 662 -15.31 1.89 -1.51
CA ALA A 662 -15.68 0.74 -2.33
C ALA A 662 -14.49 0.17 -3.10
N LEU A 663 -13.68 1.03 -3.73
CA LEU A 663 -12.51 0.66 -4.51
C LEU A 663 -11.38 0.06 -3.64
N ASN A 664 -11.08 0.71 -2.51
CA ASN A 664 -10.07 0.25 -1.56
C ASN A 664 -10.43 -1.11 -0.94
N ILE A 665 -11.70 -1.30 -0.52
CA ILE A 665 -12.22 -2.61 -0.07
C ILE A 665 -12.14 -3.63 -1.22
N SER A 666 -12.50 -3.21 -2.44
CA SER A 666 -12.58 -4.09 -3.61
C SER A 666 -11.24 -4.76 -3.90
N ILE A 667 -10.22 -3.93 -4.12
CA ILE A 667 -8.88 -4.29 -4.58
C ILE A 667 -8.01 -4.95 -3.52
N SER A 668 -8.16 -4.59 -2.25
CA SER A 668 -7.14 -4.85 -1.25
C SER A 668 -6.90 -6.34 -0.89
N ARG A 669 -7.78 -7.24 -1.36
CA ARG A 669 -7.77 -8.68 -1.01
C ARG A 669 -6.44 -9.33 -1.41
N LYS A 670 -5.79 -10.09 -0.52
CA LYS A 670 -4.61 -10.88 -0.90
C LYS A 670 -4.90 -12.35 -1.12
N ILE A 671 -3.96 -13.01 -1.78
CA ILE A 671 -3.87 -14.47 -1.86
C ILE A 671 -3.34 -15.01 -0.52
N ASN A 672 -3.90 -16.13 -0.07
CA ASN A 672 -3.43 -16.79 1.16
C ASN A 672 -2.11 -17.52 0.90
N ASN A 673 -1.01 -16.94 1.41
CA ASN A 673 0.36 -17.44 1.30
C ASN A 673 0.83 -18.19 2.58
N ASN A 674 -0.10 -18.58 3.46
CA ASN A 674 0.26 -19.37 4.64
C ASN A 674 0.49 -20.84 4.34
N PHE A 675 1.27 -21.44 5.22
CA PHE A 675 1.43 -22.88 5.36
C PHE A 675 0.37 -23.42 6.32
N THR A 676 -0.01 -24.69 6.15
CA THR A 676 -0.77 -25.48 7.12
C THR A 676 -0.15 -25.39 8.53
N SER A 677 1.19 -25.35 8.62
CA SER A 677 1.91 -25.16 9.89
C SER A 677 1.55 -23.86 10.64
N ASP A 678 1.12 -22.82 9.94
CA ASP A 678 0.89 -21.48 10.53
C ASP A 678 -0.39 -21.40 11.36
N TYR A 679 -1.26 -22.42 11.30
CA TYR A 679 -2.54 -22.49 12.00
C TYR A 679 -2.48 -23.26 13.32
N LEU A 680 -1.36 -23.95 13.60
CA LEU A 680 -1.13 -24.78 14.79
C LEU A 680 -0.75 -23.99 16.05
N LYS A 681 -0.29 -22.74 15.91
CA LYS A 681 0.25 -21.96 17.03
C LYS A 681 -0.88 -21.36 17.87
N GLU A 682 -0.90 -21.68 19.16
CA GLU A 682 -1.81 -21.02 20.10
C GLU A 682 -1.40 -19.55 20.29
N CYS A 683 -2.36 -18.66 20.06
CA CYS A 683 -2.25 -17.22 20.26
C CYS A 683 -3.54 -16.73 20.92
N ASN A 684 -3.61 -15.47 21.36
CA ASN A 684 -4.63 -15.00 22.32
C ASN A 684 -6.09 -14.95 21.77
N TYR A 685 -6.71 -16.12 21.61
CA TYR A 685 -7.95 -16.35 20.86
C TYR A 685 -9.19 -15.62 21.40
N LYS A 686 -9.23 -15.34 22.71
CA LYS A 686 -10.46 -14.97 23.43
C LYS A 686 -11.09 -13.67 22.91
N VAL A 687 -10.34 -12.58 22.88
CA VAL A 687 -10.83 -11.22 22.51
C VAL A 687 -11.34 -11.17 21.06
N ILE A 688 -10.73 -11.97 20.17
CA ILE A 688 -10.99 -11.88 18.74
C ILE A 688 -12.12 -12.84 18.33
N LYS A 689 -12.26 -13.98 19.01
CA LYS A 689 -13.47 -14.81 18.98
C LYS A 689 -14.68 -14.02 19.51
N GLU A 690 -14.52 -13.30 20.63
CA GLU A 690 -15.57 -12.40 21.17
C GLU A 690 -16.00 -11.33 20.16
N TYR A 691 -15.06 -10.70 19.42
CA TYR A 691 -15.41 -9.75 18.35
C TYR A 691 -16.23 -10.39 17.22
N ILE A 692 -15.82 -11.55 16.72
CA ILE A 692 -16.48 -12.20 15.58
C ILE A 692 -17.83 -12.78 15.96
N THR A 693 -17.94 -13.44 17.12
CA THR A 693 -19.23 -13.90 17.64
C THR A 693 -20.19 -12.71 17.80
N ALA A 694 -19.77 -11.63 18.45
CA ALA A 694 -20.60 -10.44 18.61
C ALA A 694 -20.97 -9.78 17.27
N ASN A 695 -20.08 -9.76 16.27
CA ASN A 695 -20.39 -9.20 14.96
C ASN A 695 -21.32 -10.09 14.12
N ASN A 696 -21.17 -11.42 14.18
CA ASN A 696 -22.05 -12.37 13.51
C ASN A 696 -23.45 -12.35 14.13
N GLU A 697 -23.57 -12.30 15.45
CA GLU A 697 -24.85 -12.15 16.14
C GLU A 697 -25.52 -10.81 15.80
N VAL A 698 -24.78 -9.70 15.78
CA VAL A 698 -25.33 -8.42 15.28
C VAL A 698 -25.85 -8.54 13.84
N ILE A 699 -25.14 -9.22 12.94
CA ILE A 699 -25.60 -9.42 11.55
C ILE A 699 -26.85 -10.31 11.50
N LYS A 700 -26.89 -11.41 12.26
CA LYS A 700 -28.04 -12.32 12.36
C LYS A 700 -29.28 -11.58 12.87
N LEU A 701 -29.18 -10.92 14.03
CA LEU A 701 -30.26 -10.13 14.62
C LEU A 701 -30.69 -8.98 13.68
N THR A 702 -29.76 -8.36 12.94
CA THR A 702 -30.11 -7.37 11.91
C THR A 702 -30.97 -7.98 10.80
N LYS A 703 -30.63 -9.17 10.30
CA LYS A 703 -31.44 -9.86 9.27
C LYS A 703 -32.83 -10.21 9.81
N GLU A 704 -32.87 -10.76 11.01
CA GLU A 704 -34.09 -11.23 11.68
C GLU A 704 -35.06 -10.08 11.99
N ILE A 705 -34.56 -8.95 12.53
CA ILE A 705 -35.34 -7.71 12.73
C ILE A 705 -35.87 -7.17 11.40
N ASN A 706 -35.05 -7.12 10.34
CA ASN A 706 -35.51 -6.61 9.03
C ASN A 706 -36.55 -7.55 8.37
N GLN A 707 -36.42 -8.86 8.55
CA GLN A 707 -37.40 -9.83 8.06
C GLN A 707 -38.71 -9.74 8.84
N ARG A 708 -38.66 -9.53 10.16
CA ARG A 708 -39.83 -9.29 11.01
C ARG A 708 -40.54 -8.00 10.60
N LYS A 709 -39.82 -6.88 10.45
CA LYS A 709 -40.42 -5.62 10.00
C LYS A 709 -41.11 -5.73 8.65
N TRP A 710 -40.49 -6.41 7.69
CA TRP A 710 -41.14 -6.71 6.41
C TRP A 710 -42.41 -7.56 6.56
N GLN A 711 -42.45 -8.52 7.49
CA GLN A 711 -43.68 -9.27 7.79
C GLN A 711 -44.76 -8.37 8.43
N ILE A 712 -44.40 -7.50 9.36
CA ILE A 712 -45.32 -6.59 10.05
C ILE A 712 -45.95 -5.61 9.04
N GLU A 713 -45.12 -4.97 8.22
CA GLU A 713 -45.52 -4.02 7.17
C GLU A 713 -46.43 -4.63 6.09
N ASN A 714 -46.51 -5.97 5.97
CA ASN A 714 -47.28 -6.66 4.92
C ASN A 714 -48.37 -7.64 5.44
N LEU A 715 -48.42 -7.95 6.74
CA LEU A 715 -49.35 -8.95 7.31
C LEU A 715 -50.19 -8.46 8.49
N GLY A 716 -50.01 -7.22 8.97
CA GLY A 716 -50.97 -6.55 9.85
C GLY A 716 -51.29 -7.23 11.20
N ASN A 717 -50.34 -7.96 11.80
CA ASN A 717 -50.53 -8.67 13.07
C ASN A 717 -50.15 -7.79 14.29
N SER A 718 -50.93 -7.88 15.36
CA SER A 718 -50.87 -6.99 16.55
C SER A 718 -49.86 -7.37 17.64
N ASP A 719 -49.34 -8.60 17.67
CA ASP A 719 -48.47 -9.11 18.76
C ASP A 719 -46.99 -8.68 18.67
N THR A 720 -46.72 -7.52 18.08
CA THR A 720 -45.37 -7.18 17.60
C THR A 720 -44.48 -6.50 18.65
N GLU A 721 -45.04 -5.68 19.55
CA GLU A 721 -44.25 -4.86 20.48
C GLU A 721 -43.38 -5.70 21.44
N ILE A 722 -43.93 -6.79 22.00
CA ILE A 722 -43.25 -7.60 23.01
C ILE A 722 -42.04 -8.34 22.39
N ILE A 723 -42.17 -8.81 21.14
CA ILE A 723 -41.13 -9.57 20.44
C ILE A 723 -40.03 -8.63 19.88
N GLU A 724 -40.40 -7.46 19.34
CA GLU A 724 -39.43 -6.47 18.89
C GLU A 724 -38.51 -6.00 20.04
N ASN A 725 -39.07 -5.78 21.23
CA ASN A 725 -38.30 -5.28 22.38
C ASN A 725 -37.19 -6.26 22.82
N LYS A 726 -37.48 -7.58 22.81
CA LYS A 726 -36.51 -8.64 23.14
C LYS A 726 -35.38 -8.72 22.10
N LEU A 727 -35.71 -8.75 20.80
CA LEU A 727 -34.72 -8.77 19.72
C LEU A 727 -33.86 -7.49 19.67
N TRP A 728 -34.44 -6.32 19.98
CA TRP A 728 -33.68 -5.08 20.10
C TRP A 728 -32.70 -5.10 21.29
N HIS A 729 -33.12 -5.65 22.43
CA HIS A 729 -32.26 -5.78 23.61
C HIS A 729 -31.07 -6.71 23.34
N GLU A 730 -31.30 -7.87 22.72
CA GLU A 730 -30.22 -8.78 22.29
C GLU A 730 -29.28 -8.11 21.29
N PHE A 731 -29.83 -7.37 20.31
CA PHE A 731 -29.00 -6.60 19.36
C PHE A 731 -28.14 -5.58 20.10
N LYS A 732 -28.70 -4.76 21.01
CA LYS A 732 -27.94 -3.72 21.73
C LYS A 732 -26.83 -4.35 22.58
N GLN A 733 -27.09 -5.49 23.22
CA GLN A 733 -26.09 -6.22 24.00
C GLN A 733 -24.94 -6.73 23.12
N GLN A 734 -25.24 -7.33 21.96
CA GLN A 734 -24.21 -7.81 21.03
C GLN A 734 -23.48 -6.65 20.32
N GLN A 735 -24.16 -5.55 20.04
CA GLN A 735 -23.56 -4.32 19.53
C GLN A 735 -22.55 -3.75 20.55
N GLN A 736 -22.88 -3.76 21.84
CA GLN A 736 -21.98 -3.31 22.90
C GLN A 736 -20.79 -4.26 23.10
N ARG A 737 -20.99 -5.57 23.04
CA ARG A 737 -19.89 -6.56 23.01
C ARG A 737 -18.95 -6.32 21.83
N ARG A 738 -19.50 -6.12 20.63
CA ARG A 738 -18.75 -5.76 19.41
C ARG A 738 -18.00 -4.44 19.59
N LEU A 739 -18.60 -3.42 20.19
CA LEU A 739 -17.97 -2.12 20.46
C LEU A 739 -16.84 -2.23 21.49
N ASN A 740 -16.99 -3.03 22.54
CA ASN A 740 -15.95 -3.25 23.54
C ASN A 740 -14.76 -4.03 22.96
N ALA A 741 -15.01 -5.12 22.24
CA ALA A 741 -13.95 -5.83 21.52
C ALA A 741 -13.28 -4.92 20.46
N ARG A 742 -14.06 -4.07 19.75
CA ARG A 742 -13.51 -3.06 18.82
C ARG A 742 -12.68 -1.99 19.53
N LYS A 743 -13.02 -1.57 20.77
CA LYS A 743 -12.21 -0.64 21.57
C LYS A 743 -10.87 -1.25 21.96
N ILE A 744 -10.85 -2.54 22.35
CA ILE A 744 -9.61 -3.27 22.64
C ILE A 744 -8.75 -3.40 21.38
N LEU A 745 -9.36 -3.65 20.22
CA LEU A 745 -8.68 -3.69 18.91
C LEU A 745 -8.25 -2.30 18.39
N LYS A 746 -8.85 -1.19 18.86
CA LYS A 746 -8.61 0.17 18.33
C LYS A 746 -7.19 0.68 18.59
N ASN A 747 -6.49 0.12 19.57
CA ASN A 747 -5.07 0.40 19.81
C ASN A 747 -4.12 -0.26 18.78
N TYR A 748 -4.64 -1.11 17.89
CA TYR A 748 -3.89 -1.72 16.79
C TYR A 748 -4.33 -1.13 15.43
N ASN A 749 -3.95 0.13 15.15
CA ASN A 749 -4.31 0.83 13.91
C ASN A 749 -3.88 0.10 12.61
N LEU A 750 -2.88 -0.79 12.70
CA LEU A 750 -2.49 -1.71 11.62
C LEU A 750 -3.56 -2.78 11.30
N TYR A 751 -4.37 -3.19 12.29
CA TYR A 751 -5.33 -4.30 12.18
C TYR A 751 -6.60 -3.90 11.43
N GLU A 752 -7.14 -2.69 11.66
CA GLU A 752 -8.28 -2.18 10.88
C GLU A 752 -7.89 -2.02 9.40
N GLN A 753 -6.67 -1.52 9.16
CA GLN A 753 -6.06 -1.51 7.83
C GLN A 753 -5.75 -2.91 7.27
N GLN A 754 -5.76 -4.00 8.04
CA GLN A 754 -5.61 -5.36 7.50
C GLN A 754 -6.96 -6.09 7.33
N ILE A 755 -7.96 -5.83 8.18
CA ILE A 755 -9.31 -6.42 8.08
C ILE A 755 -10.08 -5.89 6.88
N ILE A 756 -10.15 -4.56 6.71
CA ILE A 756 -10.76 -3.89 5.54
C ILE A 756 -10.14 -4.40 4.23
N ARG A 757 -8.88 -4.79 4.35
CA ARG A 757 -7.99 -5.03 3.24
C ARG A 757 -8.12 -6.45 2.72
N LEU A 758 -7.94 -7.46 3.57
CA LEU A 758 -7.35 -8.70 3.10
C LEU A 758 -8.31 -9.77 2.56
N SER A 759 -9.52 -9.90 3.10
CA SER A 759 -10.33 -11.14 2.93
C SER A 759 -9.55 -12.45 3.17
N LEU A 760 -8.44 -12.39 3.92
CA LEU A 760 -7.61 -13.54 4.29
C LEU A 760 -8.20 -14.24 5.51
N ASN A 761 -7.83 -15.51 5.68
CA ASN A 761 -8.07 -16.18 6.95
C ASN A 761 -7.07 -15.70 8.02
N TYR A 762 -7.49 -15.86 9.27
CA TYR A 762 -6.91 -15.13 10.40
C TYR A 762 -5.44 -15.44 10.68
N ALA A 763 -5.00 -16.68 10.48
CA ALA A 763 -3.59 -17.04 10.70
C ALA A 763 -2.63 -16.20 9.85
N THR A 764 -3.08 -15.58 8.74
CA THR A 764 -2.20 -14.70 7.94
C THR A 764 -2.06 -13.30 8.57
N LEU A 765 -3.10 -12.83 9.26
CA LEU A 765 -3.09 -11.57 10.00
C LEU A 765 -2.15 -11.66 11.22
N GLU A 766 -2.22 -12.76 11.95
CA GLU A 766 -1.42 -12.98 13.16
C GLU A 766 0.07 -13.13 12.83
N LYS A 767 0.41 -13.81 11.75
CA LYS A 767 1.78 -14.00 11.26
C LYS A 767 2.48 -12.68 10.87
N HIS A 768 1.71 -11.69 10.41
CA HIS A 768 2.21 -10.34 10.14
C HIS A 768 2.17 -9.42 11.38
N ALA A 769 1.34 -9.73 12.38
CA ALA A 769 1.36 -9.07 13.69
C ALA A 769 2.50 -9.57 14.60
N GLY A 770 2.96 -10.81 14.41
CA GLY A 770 3.87 -11.54 15.29
C GLY A 770 5.38 -11.33 15.11
N LYS A 771 5.85 -10.28 14.41
CA LYS A 771 7.30 -9.93 14.41
C LYS A 771 7.68 -9.05 15.59
N SER A 772 7.67 -9.64 16.78
CA SER A 772 8.36 -9.10 17.96
C SER A 772 8.84 -10.19 18.93
N HIS A 773 9.62 -11.15 18.43
CA HIS A 773 10.61 -11.81 19.28
C HIS A 773 11.92 -11.03 19.20
N TYR A 774 12.09 -10.08 20.11
CA TYR A 774 13.43 -9.77 20.59
C TYR A 774 13.84 -10.96 21.46
N LEU A 775 14.75 -11.79 20.96
CA LEU A 775 15.66 -12.49 21.86
C LEU A 775 16.41 -11.38 22.62
N VAL A 776 16.38 -11.46 23.94
CA VAL A 776 17.21 -10.61 24.79
C VAL A 776 18.65 -11.12 24.63
N GLN A 777 19.34 -10.60 23.61
CA GLN A 777 20.78 -10.46 23.72
C GLN A 777 21.04 -9.33 24.71
N GLU A 778 21.74 -9.65 25.78
CA GLU A 778 22.08 -8.72 26.84
C GLU A 778 23.01 -7.62 26.32
N LYS A 779 22.40 -6.52 25.87
CA LYS A 779 22.99 -5.20 26.00
C LYS A 779 22.12 -4.43 26.96
N THR A 780 22.61 -4.29 28.19
CA THR A 780 22.11 -3.28 29.11
C THR A 780 22.21 -1.93 28.43
N SER A 781 21.05 -1.35 28.13
CA SER A 781 20.92 -0.08 27.46
C SER A 781 21.50 1.06 28.31
N TYR A 782 21.91 2.14 27.66
CA TYR A 782 22.59 3.25 28.30
C TYR A 782 21.74 3.84 29.44
N LEU A 783 20.42 3.94 29.24
CA LEU A 783 19.46 4.38 30.23
C LEU A 783 19.50 3.50 31.49
N ALA A 784 19.32 2.17 31.38
CA ALA A 784 19.44 1.26 32.54
C ALA A 784 20.80 1.33 33.25
N LYS A 785 21.89 1.55 32.51
CA LYS A 785 23.25 1.54 33.06
C LYS A 785 23.69 2.87 33.69
N TYR A 786 23.20 4.01 33.18
CA TYR A 786 23.71 5.34 33.54
C TYR A 786 22.63 6.37 33.94
N SER A 787 21.34 6.15 33.66
CA SER A 787 20.28 7.05 34.15
C SER A 787 19.97 6.78 35.62
N HIS A 788 20.35 7.74 36.47
CA HIS A 788 20.06 7.70 37.90
C HIS A 788 18.55 7.61 38.18
N ASN A 789 17.73 8.38 37.45
CA ASN A 789 16.27 8.35 37.60
C ASN A 789 15.65 7.00 37.21
N PHE A 790 16.21 6.30 36.23
CA PHE A 790 15.77 4.94 35.88
C PHE A 790 16.11 3.95 37.00
N GLN A 791 17.31 4.04 37.57
CA GLN A 791 17.75 3.18 38.66
C GLN A 791 16.93 3.41 39.94
N GLU A 792 16.66 4.67 40.31
CA GLU A 792 15.80 5.00 41.45
C GLU A 792 14.35 4.54 41.23
N LEU A 793 13.81 4.65 40.02
CA LEU A 793 12.50 4.09 39.70
C LEU A 793 12.47 2.56 39.92
N VAL A 794 13.49 1.83 39.46
CA VAL A 794 13.59 0.38 39.66
C VAL A 794 13.74 0.02 41.14
N LYS A 795 14.51 0.78 41.93
CA LYS A 795 14.61 0.60 43.39
C LYS A 795 13.27 0.84 44.08
N ALA A 796 12.60 1.96 43.79
CA ALA A 796 11.31 2.31 44.39
C ALA A 796 10.21 1.28 44.08
N ILE A 797 10.25 0.67 42.89
CA ILE A 797 9.35 -0.45 42.53
C ILE A 797 9.64 -1.69 43.38
N LYS A 798 10.92 -2.03 43.63
CA LYS A 798 11.29 -3.16 44.50
C LYS A 798 10.84 -2.97 45.95
N THR A 799 10.88 -1.73 46.47
CA THR A 799 10.39 -1.41 47.82
C THR A 799 8.89 -1.14 47.89
N LEU A 800 8.16 -1.23 46.76
CA LEU A 800 6.72 -0.97 46.62
C LEU A 800 6.27 0.43 47.12
N ASP A 801 7.19 1.39 47.23
CA ASP A 801 6.94 2.74 47.73
C ASP A 801 6.23 3.58 46.66
N LYS A 802 4.90 3.68 46.78
CA LYS A 802 4.05 4.37 45.79
C LYS A 802 4.44 5.84 45.55
N TYR A 803 4.95 6.53 46.57
CA TYR A 803 5.35 7.94 46.45
C TYR A 803 6.67 8.05 45.68
N LYS A 804 7.70 7.29 46.08
CA LYS A 804 8.99 7.27 45.37
C LYS A 804 8.86 6.74 43.95
N ILE A 805 7.97 5.78 43.69
CA ILE A 805 7.64 5.32 42.33
C ILE A 805 7.09 6.49 41.50
N GLN A 806 6.15 7.29 42.02
CA GLN A 806 5.60 8.44 41.28
C GLN A 806 6.62 9.55 41.05
N GLN A 807 7.44 9.87 42.04
CA GLN A 807 8.47 10.91 41.93
C GLN A 807 9.58 10.53 40.95
N SER A 808 10.12 9.30 41.06
CA SER A 808 11.17 8.80 40.17
C SER A 808 10.65 8.62 38.73
N TYR A 809 9.41 8.16 38.57
CA TYR A 809 8.76 8.02 37.27
C TYR A 809 8.60 9.37 36.55
N LYS A 810 8.16 10.42 37.26
CA LYS A 810 8.07 11.78 36.69
C LYS A 810 9.45 12.35 36.33
N SER A 811 10.45 12.12 37.18
CA SER A 811 11.81 12.65 36.97
C SER A 811 12.47 12.00 35.75
N LEU A 812 12.34 10.68 35.61
CA LEU A 812 12.77 9.92 34.44
C LEU A 812 12.10 10.38 33.14
N LEU A 813 10.77 10.61 33.14
CA LEU A 813 10.07 11.12 31.96
C LEU A 813 10.57 12.52 31.54
N LYS A 814 10.92 13.38 32.51
CA LYS A 814 11.48 14.71 32.24
C LYS A 814 12.88 14.64 31.63
N GLU A 815 13.71 13.70 32.09
CA GLU A 815 15.05 13.42 31.52
C GLU A 815 14.94 12.94 30.07
N ILE A 816 14.09 11.96 29.79
CA ILE A 816 13.87 11.41 28.44
C ILE A 816 13.37 12.48 27.47
N ALA A 817 12.36 13.27 27.87
CA ALA A 817 11.84 14.36 27.05
C ALA A 817 12.89 15.45 26.76
N GLY A 818 13.88 15.63 27.64
CA GLY A 818 15.02 16.53 27.41
C GLY A 818 15.92 16.04 26.26
N TYR A 819 16.24 14.74 26.23
CA TYR A 819 17.04 14.14 25.15
C TYR A 819 16.28 14.17 23.81
N GLU A 820 14.99 13.82 23.81
CA GLU A 820 14.14 13.84 22.61
C GLU A 820 14.04 15.25 22.01
N LEU A 821 13.87 16.30 22.84
CA LEU A 821 13.82 17.70 22.38
C LEU A 821 15.15 18.19 21.79
N HIS A 822 16.29 17.72 22.29
CA HIS A 822 17.60 18.08 21.73
C HIS A 822 17.84 17.34 20.39
N LEU A 823 17.46 16.08 20.32
CA LEU A 823 17.51 15.27 19.10
C LEU A 823 16.71 15.90 17.95
N GLU A 824 15.48 16.35 18.21
CA GLU A 824 14.63 17.03 17.21
C GLU A 824 15.29 18.29 16.63
N LYS A 825 15.93 19.11 17.48
CA LYS A 825 16.65 20.33 17.04
C LYS A 825 17.83 20.00 16.14
N LEU A 826 18.63 18.98 16.48
CA LEU A 826 19.76 18.57 15.65
C LEU A 826 19.30 18.00 14.30
N LEU A 827 18.23 17.20 14.30
CA LEU A 827 17.63 16.66 13.07
C LEU A 827 17.10 17.77 12.16
N GLN A 828 16.47 18.81 12.73
CA GLN A 828 16.02 19.98 11.97
C GLN A 828 17.19 20.78 11.38
N ASN A 829 18.27 20.96 12.13
CA ASN A 829 19.49 21.61 11.64
C ASN A 829 20.17 20.80 10.52
N LEU A 830 20.17 19.46 10.63
CA LEU A 830 20.70 18.57 9.60
C LEU A 830 19.86 18.62 8.31
N ASP A 831 18.53 18.64 8.40
CA ASP A 831 17.64 18.77 7.23
C ASP A 831 17.86 20.11 6.51
N ASN A 832 17.91 21.23 7.25
CA ASN A 832 18.24 22.55 6.69
C ASN A 832 19.60 22.54 5.96
N CYS A 833 20.64 21.97 6.58
CA CYS A 833 21.98 21.80 6.01
C CYS A 833 21.95 21.00 4.69
N LEU A 834 21.23 19.88 4.65
CA LEU A 834 21.10 19.03 3.46
C LEU A 834 20.29 19.71 2.34
N GLN A 835 19.27 20.50 2.67
CA GLN A 835 18.45 21.22 1.69
C GLN A 835 19.25 22.34 0.99
N GLU A 836 20.08 23.10 1.71
CA GLU A 836 20.95 24.11 1.08
C GLU A 836 21.99 23.47 0.15
N LYS A 837 22.64 22.39 0.61
CA LYS A 837 23.60 21.61 -0.17
C LYS A 837 22.98 21.02 -1.44
N HIS A 838 21.75 20.51 -1.37
CA HIS A 838 21.00 20.03 -2.54
C HIS A 838 20.70 21.16 -3.53
N LYS A 839 20.20 22.29 -3.04
CA LYS A 839 19.85 23.47 -3.86
C LYS A 839 21.06 24.04 -4.61
N LEU A 840 22.21 24.16 -3.95
CA LEU A 840 23.47 24.57 -4.59
C LEU A 840 23.90 23.56 -5.68
N THR A 841 23.79 22.26 -5.39
CA THR A 841 24.15 21.20 -6.34
C THR A 841 23.25 21.18 -7.58
N GLU A 842 21.94 21.37 -7.44
CA GLU A 842 21.00 21.49 -8.57
C GLU A 842 21.32 22.71 -9.44
N ILE A 843 21.59 23.88 -8.84
CA ILE A 843 21.94 25.12 -9.56
C ILE A 843 23.22 24.94 -10.38
N ILE A 844 24.28 24.37 -9.79
CA ILE A 844 25.56 24.13 -10.48
C ILE A 844 25.38 23.12 -11.62
N THR A 845 24.58 22.07 -11.40
CA THR A 845 24.34 21.02 -12.41
C THR A 845 23.55 21.58 -13.60
N ALA A 846 22.45 22.30 -13.35
CA ALA A 846 21.66 22.95 -14.38
C ALA A 846 22.47 24.00 -15.18
N THR A 847 23.37 24.72 -14.49
CA THR A 847 24.29 25.66 -15.12
C THR A 847 25.25 24.96 -16.09
N LYS A 848 25.90 23.87 -15.65
CA LYS A 848 26.81 23.09 -16.50
C LYS A 848 26.09 22.44 -17.69
N ASP A 849 24.91 21.87 -17.49
CA ASP A 849 24.10 21.28 -18.58
C ASP A 849 23.68 22.34 -19.61
N TYR A 850 23.38 23.56 -19.17
CA TYR A 850 23.08 24.66 -20.09
C TYR A 850 24.30 25.05 -20.93
N GLN A 851 25.46 25.28 -20.29
CA GLN A 851 26.69 25.70 -20.95
C GLN A 851 27.27 24.62 -21.87
N GLN A 852 27.23 23.35 -21.48
CA GLN A 852 27.92 22.25 -22.18
C GLN A 852 27.05 21.48 -23.19
N LYS A 853 25.72 21.57 -23.09
CA LYS A 853 24.81 20.77 -23.94
C LYS A 853 23.75 21.61 -24.64
N LEU A 854 22.96 22.39 -23.88
CA LEU A 854 21.80 23.09 -24.46
C LEU A 854 22.18 24.27 -25.34
N LEU A 855 23.14 25.11 -24.91
CA LEU A 855 23.56 26.26 -25.69
C LEU A 855 24.39 25.89 -26.94
N PRO A 856 25.38 24.96 -26.89
CA PRO A 856 26.12 24.56 -28.09
C PRO A 856 25.21 24.04 -29.20
N VAL A 857 24.28 23.13 -28.89
CA VAL A 857 23.30 22.59 -29.86
C VAL A 857 22.43 23.69 -30.47
N TYR A 858 22.07 24.71 -29.70
CA TYR A 858 21.29 25.85 -30.20
C TYR A 858 22.11 26.79 -31.09
N LEU A 859 23.37 27.07 -30.73
CA LEU A 859 24.26 27.91 -31.55
C LEU A 859 24.69 27.20 -32.84
N GLU A 860 24.90 25.89 -32.82
CA GLU A 860 25.19 25.07 -33.99
C GLU A 860 24.04 25.01 -35.01
N GLN A 861 22.79 25.27 -34.61
CA GLN A 861 21.67 25.40 -35.54
C GLN A 861 21.68 26.74 -36.29
N ILE A 862 22.36 27.75 -35.74
CA ILE A 862 22.37 29.14 -36.23
C ILE A 862 23.64 29.43 -37.03
N TYR A 863 24.81 29.01 -36.53
CA TYR A 863 26.12 29.38 -37.06
C TYR A 863 26.87 28.23 -37.75
N LYS A 864 27.70 28.57 -38.74
CA LYS A 864 28.74 27.72 -39.34
C LYS A 864 30.00 27.64 -38.46
N ASN A 865 30.32 28.72 -37.75
CA ASN A 865 31.46 28.80 -36.84
C ASN A 865 31.27 27.91 -35.60
N SER A 866 32.37 27.53 -34.94
CA SER A 866 32.32 26.74 -33.71
C SER A 866 31.68 27.52 -32.56
N THR A 867 31.02 26.82 -31.65
CA THR A 867 30.42 27.40 -30.43
C THR A 867 31.40 28.28 -29.65
N LYS A 868 32.69 27.89 -29.58
CA LYS A 868 33.74 28.69 -28.93
C LYS A 868 33.88 30.07 -29.59
N HIS A 869 34.06 30.13 -30.92
CA HIS A 869 34.17 31.38 -31.67
C HIS A 869 32.94 32.29 -31.49
N ILE A 870 31.74 31.73 -31.44
CA ILE A 870 30.50 32.49 -31.20
C ILE A 870 30.48 33.09 -29.79
N LEU A 871 30.95 32.36 -28.79
CA LEU A 871 31.01 32.83 -27.40
C LEU A 871 32.15 33.85 -27.18
N ASP A 872 33.29 33.69 -27.85
CA ASP A 872 34.40 34.65 -27.81
C ASP A 872 33.97 36.02 -28.37
N ASN A 873 33.27 36.02 -29.52
CA ASN A 873 32.69 37.25 -30.11
C ASN A 873 31.58 37.85 -29.24
N TRP A 874 30.76 37.02 -28.60
CA TRP A 874 29.76 37.46 -27.63
C TRP A 874 30.42 38.17 -26.44
N SER A 875 31.46 37.58 -25.85
CA SER A 875 32.22 38.19 -24.75
C SER A 875 32.83 39.54 -25.15
N ASN A 876 33.34 39.68 -26.38
CA ASN A 876 33.83 40.95 -26.89
C ASN A 876 32.70 42.00 -27.03
N LEU A 877 31.56 41.65 -27.64
CA LEU A 877 30.41 42.56 -27.75
C LEU A 877 29.89 43.02 -26.38
N VAL A 878 29.79 42.10 -25.41
CA VAL A 878 29.40 42.42 -24.03
C VAL A 878 30.40 43.35 -23.36
N ARG A 879 31.71 43.16 -23.60
CA ARG A 879 32.78 43.99 -23.04
C ARG A 879 32.71 45.44 -23.50
N TYR A 880 32.41 45.69 -24.78
CA TYR A 880 32.37 47.04 -25.34
C TYR A 880 31.01 47.75 -25.20
N ASN A 881 29.89 47.01 -25.15
CA ASN A 881 28.54 47.61 -25.23
C ASN A 881 27.67 47.32 -23.99
N GLY A 882 28.10 46.42 -23.10
CA GLY A 882 27.27 45.92 -21.99
C GLY A 882 26.26 44.84 -22.43
N LYS A 883 25.89 43.97 -21.48
CA LYS A 883 25.19 42.70 -21.81
C LYS A 883 23.82 42.85 -22.46
N PHE A 884 23.04 43.87 -22.09
CA PHE A 884 21.71 44.09 -22.67
C PHE A 884 21.78 44.67 -24.09
N MET A 885 22.62 45.68 -24.31
CA MET A 885 22.82 46.28 -25.64
C MET A 885 23.44 45.26 -26.61
N ALA A 886 24.44 44.49 -26.16
CA ALA A 886 25.00 43.40 -26.96
C ALA A 886 23.95 42.35 -27.37
N ALA A 887 23.02 42.00 -26.47
CA ALA A 887 21.91 41.09 -26.78
C ALA A 887 20.95 41.65 -27.85
N GLU A 888 20.67 42.95 -27.80
CA GLU A 888 19.82 43.64 -28.77
C GLU A 888 20.51 43.78 -30.13
N MET A 889 21.79 44.17 -30.15
CA MET A 889 22.60 44.23 -31.37
C MET A 889 22.68 42.88 -32.07
N VAL A 890 22.91 41.79 -31.33
CA VAL A 890 22.92 40.42 -31.87
C VAL A 890 21.54 39.96 -32.35
N ALA A 891 20.45 40.38 -31.69
CA ALA A 891 19.10 40.08 -32.14
C ALA A 891 18.72 40.82 -33.43
N LYS A 892 19.21 42.05 -33.61
CA LYS A 892 19.03 42.87 -34.83
C LYS A 892 19.95 42.42 -35.97
N ASN A 893 21.19 42.03 -35.67
CA ASN A 893 22.17 41.56 -36.63
C ASN A 893 22.98 40.35 -36.09
N PRO A 894 22.51 39.11 -36.33
CA PRO A 894 23.21 37.91 -35.87
C PRO A 894 24.62 37.71 -36.46
N TYR A 895 24.93 38.30 -37.62
CA TYR A 895 26.26 38.18 -38.24
C TYR A 895 27.39 38.75 -37.38
N LEU A 896 27.08 39.61 -36.41
CA LEU A 896 28.03 40.14 -35.43
C LEU A 896 28.76 39.06 -34.61
N LEU A 897 28.22 37.83 -34.51
CA LEU A 897 28.88 36.72 -33.83
C LEU A 897 29.61 35.75 -34.76
N GLY A 898 29.20 35.65 -36.02
CA GLY A 898 29.79 34.75 -37.00
C GLY A 898 28.89 34.46 -38.21
N ASN A 899 29.35 33.58 -39.09
CA ASN A 899 28.67 33.26 -40.35
C ASN A 899 27.47 32.33 -40.11
N LEU A 900 26.29 32.72 -40.60
CA LEU A 900 25.05 31.95 -40.44
C LEU A 900 24.98 30.71 -41.37
N LYS A 901 24.18 29.72 -40.97
CA LYS A 901 23.85 28.53 -41.77
C LYS A 901 22.69 28.81 -42.73
N GLY A 902 23.05 29.05 -43.99
CA GLY A 902 22.15 29.39 -45.10
C GLY A 902 22.79 30.48 -45.95
N ASN A 903 22.62 30.45 -47.27
CA ASN A 903 23.30 31.40 -48.16
C ASN A 903 22.44 32.63 -48.47
N SER A 904 23.10 33.79 -48.51
CA SER A 904 22.68 35.08 -49.09
C SER A 904 21.40 35.75 -48.56
N PHE A 905 21.56 37.00 -48.12
CA PHE A 905 20.48 37.95 -47.75
C PHE A 905 19.54 38.31 -48.92
N SER A 906 19.88 37.89 -50.15
CA SER A 906 19.35 38.37 -51.43
C SER A 906 18.06 37.68 -51.93
N ARG A 907 17.35 36.90 -51.10
CA ARG A 907 16.08 36.23 -51.44
C ARG A 907 15.01 36.42 -50.36
N LEU A 908 14.81 37.66 -49.93
CA LEU A 908 13.87 38.02 -48.86
C LEU A 908 12.38 38.10 -49.28
N PHE A 909 12.03 37.73 -50.52
CA PHE A 909 10.69 37.91 -51.08
C PHE A 909 9.87 36.63 -51.39
N ASP A 910 10.41 35.42 -51.15
CA ASP A 910 9.67 34.16 -51.31
C ASP A 910 9.47 33.45 -49.97
N PHE A 911 8.23 33.39 -49.48
CA PHE A 911 7.89 32.86 -48.15
C PHE A 911 7.73 31.34 -48.13
N ASN A 912 8.53 30.63 -47.32
CA ASN A 912 8.34 29.18 -47.11
C ASN A 912 8.57 28.71 -45.66
N LYS A 913 7.91 27.61 -45.28
CA LYS A 913 7.67 27.19 -43.87
C LYS A 913 8.94 26.92 -43.04
N ASN A 914 10.05 26.59 -43.68
CA ASN A 914 11.34 26.34 -43.01
C ASN A 914 12.05 27.63 -42.55
N GLN A 915 11.81 28.79 -43.20
CA GLN A 915 12.42 30.06 -42.80
C GLN A 915 11.78 30.66 -41.54
N PHE A 916 10.50 30.36 -41.26
CA PHE A 916 9.83 30.73 -40.01
C PHE A 916 10.56 30.16 -38.77
N LEU A 917 11.12 28.95 -38.87
CA LEU A 917 11.92 28.35 -37.81
C LEU A 917 13.26 29.09 -37.61
N GLN A 918 13.89 29.54 -38.70
CA GLN A 918 15.14 30.30 -38.64
C GLN A 918 14.92 31.70 -38.04
N LEU A 919 13.87 32.42 -38.46
CA LEU A 919 13.48 33.71 -37.88
C LEU A 919 13.18 33.59 -36.38
N SER A 920 12.44 32.56 -35.96
CA SER A 920 12.19 32.28 -34.54
C SER A 920 13.47 31.99 -33.75
N ASN A 921 14.41 31.24 -34.34
CA ASN A 921 15.71 30.98 -33.73
C ASN A 921 16.56 32.25 -33.58
N TYR A 922 16.54 33.18 -34.54
CA TYR A 922 17.27 34.45 -34.41
C TYR A 922 16.65 35.37 -33.34
N GLN A 923 15.31 35.47 -33.28
CA GLN A 923 14.59 36.25 -32.27
C GLN A 923 14.85 35.77 -30.82
N GLY A 924 15.17 34.49 -30.63
CA GLY A 924 15.50 33.91 -29.32
C GLY A 924 16.96 34.13 -28.86
N LEU A 925 17.87 34.52 -29.78
CA LEU A 925 19.32 34.37 -29.58
C LEU A 925 19.85 35.24 -28.43
N GLY A 926 19.52 36.54 -28.42
CA GLY A 926 19.96 37.46 -27.36
C GLY A 926 19.50 37.03 -25.96
N LYS A 927 18.30 36.44 -25.84
CA LYS A 927 17.78 35.92 -24.55
C LYS A 927 18.57 34.69 -24.07
N LYS A 928 19.01 33.82 -24.97
CA LYS A 928 19.84 32.64 -24.65
C LYS A 928 21.26 33.04 -24.23
N LEU A 929 21.84 34.04 -24.90
CA LEU A 929 23.17 34.56 -24.57
C LEU A 929 23.17 35.35 -23.24
N LEU A 930 22.11 36.13 -22.95
CA LEU A 930 21.91 36.73 -21.62
C LEU A 930 21.76 35.67 -20.52
N GLN A 931 21.06 34.57 -20.79
CA GLN A 931 20.94 33.45 -19.85
C GLN A 931 22.28 32.77 -19.61
N TYR A 932 23.08 32.53 -20.66
CA TYR A 932 24.46 32.05 -20.55
C TYR A 932 25.35 32.97 -19.71
N GLN A 933 25.28 34.28 -19.96
CA GLN A 933 26.04 35.29 -19.22
C GLN A 933 25.71 35.23 -17.72
N LYS A 934 24.41 35.28 -17.36
CA LYS A 934 23.95 35.19 -15.97
C LYS A 934 24.37 33.89 -15.29
N PHE A 935 24.31 32.76 -16.01
CA PHE A 935 24.74 31.47 -15.48
C PHE A 935 26.26 31.39 -15.28
N THR A 936 27.06 32.01 -16.15
CA THR A 936 28.51 32.05 -16.03
C THR A 936 28.95 32.94 -14.87
N GLU A 937 28.33 34.13 -14.73
CA GLU A 937 28.56 35.07 -13.61
C GLU A 937 28.33 34.43 -12.23
N ASN A 938 27.32 33.54 -12.09
CA ASN A 938 26.97 32.92 -10.80
C ASN A 938 27.64 31.56 -10.53
N LEU A 939 28.42 31.01 -11.48
CA LEU A 939 28.93 29.64 -11.35
C LEU A 939 30.05 29.51 -10.31
N ALA A 940 30.96 30.49 -10.25
CA ALA A 940 32.09 30.49 -9.32
C ALA A 940 31.62 30.57 -7.86
N ASP A 941 30.80 31.57 -7.53
CA ASP A 941 30.22 31.77 -6.19
C ASP A 941 29.50 30.54 -5.66
N ASN A 942 28.67 29.89 -6.48
CA ASN A 942 27.93 28.70 -6.06
C ASN A 942 28.86 27.50 -5.84
N GLN A 943 29.90 27.34 -6.67
CA GLN A 943 30.93 26.30 -6.45
C GLN A 943 31.74 26.55 -5.19
N GLN A 944 32.10 27.80 -4.90
CA GLN A 944 32.82 28.19 -3.68
C GLN A 944 31.98 27.94 -2.42
N LYS A 945 30.69 28.32 -2.44
CA LYS A 945 29.75 28.04 -1.35
C LYS A 945 29.57 26.54 -1.10
N LEU A 946 29.43 25.75 -2.16
CA LEU A 946 29.32 24.29 -2.04
C LEU A 946 30.61 23.66 -1.49
N LYS A 947 31.79 24.20 -1.85
CA LYS A 947 33.09 23.74 -1.33
C LYS A 947 33.21 24.03 0.18
N GLN A 948 32.94 25.26 0.60
CA GLN A 948 32.90 25.66 2.02
C GLN A 948 31.93 24.78 2.83
N PHE A 949 30.76 24.45 2.27
CA PHE A 949 29.80 23.54 2.91
C PHE A 949 30.40 22.14 3.17
N ASN A 950 31.11 21.58 2.18
CA ASN A 950 31.73 20.25 2.31
C ASN A 950 32.95 20.23 3.24
N ASP A 951 33.71 21.33 3.31
CA ASP A 951 34.91 21.44 4.15
C ASP A 951 34.58 21.70 5.65
N SER A 952 33.39 22.21 5.96
CA SER A 952 33.01 22.69 7.30
C SER A 952 32.85 21.63 8.42
N ASN A 953 32.90 20.33 8.10
CA ASN A 953 32.57 19.19 9.00
C ASN A 953 31.18 19.26 9.70
N LEU A 954 30.34 20.27 9.44
CA LEU A 954 29.07 20.51 10.14
C LEU A 954 28.11 19.32 10.06
N GLU A 955 27.96 18.72 8.87
CA GLU A 955 27.14 17.54 8.63
C GLU A 955 27.59 16.33 9.48
N ARG A 956 28.91 16.10 9.60
CA ARG A 956 29.48 15.01 10.40
C ARG A 956 29.30 15.24 11.90
N ASN A 957 29.48 16.48 12.36
CA ASN A 957 29.34 16.82 13.77
C ASN A 957 27.88 16.67 14.23
N LEU A 958 26.92 17.16 13.44
CA LEU A 958 25.49 16.97 13.71
C LEU A 958 25.10 15.48 13.75
N ILE A 959 25.59 14.68 12.80
CA ILE A 959 25.33 13.22 12.77
C ILE A 959 25.93 12.53 14.00
N ALA A 960 27.16 12.87 14.40
CA ALA A 960 27.80 12.28 15.58
C ALA A 960 27.06 12.63 16.88
N GLU A 961 26.58 13.87 17.02
CA GLU A 961 25.82 14.32 18.19
C GLU A 961 24.43 13.63 18.25
N ILE A 962 23.74 13.52 17.11
CA ILE A 962 22.51 12.72 16.95
C ILE A 962 22.76 11.27 17.38
N GLU A 963 23.80 10.62 16.86
CA GLU A 963 24.16 9.24 17.23
C GLU A 963 24.52 9.07 18.71
N THR A 964 24.94 10.13 19.43
CA THR A 964 25.13 10.06 20.88
C THR A 964 23.82 10.18 21.65
N LEU A 965 22.89 11.02 21.21
CA LEU A 965 21.59 11.21 21.88
C LEU A 965 20.63 10.04 21.63
N GLU A 966 20.62 9.46 20.41
CA GLU A 966 19.85 8.24 20.13
C GLU A 966 20.26 7.05 21.03
N LYS A 967 21.50 7.04 21.53
CA LYS A 967 21.99 6.04 22.50
C LYS A 967 21.49 6.32 23.93
N MET A 968 21.16 7.57 24.26
CA MET A 968 20.60 7.97 25.57
C MET A 968 19.08 7.79 25.63
N SER A 969 18.38 7.77 24.49
CA SER A 969 16.95 7.46 24.41
C SER A 969 16.63 6.04 24.91
N PRO A 970 15.45 5.80 25.51
CA PRO A 970 15.07 4.49 26.03
C PRO A 970 15.03 3.41 24.95
N ALA A 971 15.65 2.27 25.22
CA ALA A 971 15.50 1.08 24.39
C ALA A 971 14.04 0.60 24.40
N LYS A 972 13.62 -0.11 23.34
CA LYS A 972 12.22 -0.54 23.19
C LYS A 972 11.68 -1.36 24.37
N SER A 973 12.53 -2.12 25.05
CA SER A 973 12.24 -2.85 26.30
C SER A 973 12.01 -1.90 27.48
N GLU A 974 12.89 -0.93 27.69
CA GLU A 974 12.76 0.10 28.74
C GLU A 974 11.54 0.98 28.50
N GLN A 975 11.29 1.40 27.26
CA GLN A 975 10.12 2.19 26.91
C GLN A 975 8.83 1.40 27.15
N ASN A 976 8.82 0.08 26.94
CA ASN A 976 7.69 -0.77 27.33
C ASN A 976 7.52 -0.87 28.85
N PHE A 977 8.63 -0.94 29.61
CA PHE A 977 8.62 -0.95 31.08
C PHE A 977 8.12 0.38 31.66
N ILE A 978 8.65 1.51 31.20
CA ILE A 978 8.21 2.87 31.53
C ILE A 978 6.71 3.02 31.22
N ASN A 979 6.26 2.64 30.02
CA ASN A 979 4.84 2.66 29.66
C ASN A 979 3.96 1.73 30.52
N TYR A 980 4.48 0.59 30.98
CA TYR A 980 3.77 -0.32 31.89
C TYR A 980 3.59 0.32 33.28
N ILE A 981 4.64 0.94 33.83
CA ILE A 981 4.58 1.67 35.09
C ILE A 981 3.64 2.87 34.99
N GLY A 982 3.67 3.63 33.88
CA GLY A 982 2.71 4.69 33.60
C GLY A 982 1.26 4.20 33.56
N LYS A 983 0.99 3.06 32.91
CA LYS A 983 -0.34 2.43 32.88
C LYS A 983 -0.80 1.94 34.26
N LYS A 984 0.11 1.41 35.09
CA LYS A 984 -0.19 1.04 36.49
C LYS A 984 -0.45 2.28 37.36
N ASN A 985 0.30 3.38 37.17
CA ASN A 985 0.02 4.67 37.82
C ASN A 985 -1.33 5.26 37.40
N LYS A 986 -1.77 5.06 36.15
CA LYS A 986 -3.09 5.51 35.67
C LYS A 986 -4.29 4.80 36.31
N TYR A 987 -4.10 3.73 37.10
CA TYR A 987 -5.15 3.19 37.97
C TYR A 987 -5.37 3.99 39.27
N PHE A 988 -4.47 4.90 39.63
CA PHE A 988 -4.55 5.65 40.89
C PHE A 988 -5.14 7.07 40.80
N ASN A 989 -5.45 7.62 39.61
CA ASN A 989 -6.24 8.86 39.53
C ASN A 989 -6.91 9.12 38.16
N LYS A 990 -8.24 9.22 38.15
CA LYS A 990 -9.08 9.48 36.96
C LYS A 990 -9.16 10.97 36.55
N SER A 991 -8.72 11.88 37.41
CA SER A 991 -8.69 13.33 37.21
C SER A 991 -7.62 13.79 36.21
N SER A 992 -6.59 12.97 35.97
CA SER A 992 -5.45 13.29 35.10
C SER A 992 -5.78 13.33 33.60
N LEU A 993 -6.79 12.60 33.13
CA LEU A 993 -7.09 12.50 31.68
C LEU A 993 -7.76 13.74 31.09
N LYS A 994 -8.61 14.45 31.84
CA LYS A 994 -9.14 15.75 31.39
C LYS A 994 -8.04 16.82 31.38
N LEU A 995 -7.13 16.77 32.35
CA LEU A 995 -5.94 17.64 32.41
C LEU A 995 -4.93 17.32 31.29
N GLU A 996 -4.69 16.05 30.95
CA GLU A 996 -3.88 15.70 29.77
C GLU A 996 -4.53 16.17 28.47
N GLU A 997 -5.85 15.98 28.26
CA GLU A 997 -6.49 16.44 27.01
C GLU A 997 -6.63 17.97 26.91
N THR A 998 -6.80 18.71 28.01
CA THR A 998 -6.73 20.19 27.96
C THR A 998 -5.29 20.67 27.85
N MET A 999 -4.32 20.09 28.56
CA MET A 999 -2.92 20.48 28.43
C MET A 999 -2.31 20.10 27.08
N ILE A 1000 -2.79 19.04 26.41
CA ILE A 1000 -2.36 18.70 25.04
C ILE A 1000 -2.98 19.66 24.02
N LYS A 1001 -4.26 20.04 24.15
CA LYS A 1001 -4.86 21.08 23.29
C LYS A 1001 -4.27 22.47 23.54
N GLU A 1002 -3.95 22.80 24.78
CA GLU A 1002 -3.17 23.99 25.12
C GLU A 1002 -1.73 23.88 24.60
N ALA A 1003 -1.10 22.71 24.65
CA ALA A 1003 0.26 22.52 24.14
C ALA A 1003 0.30 22.65 22.61
N GLU A 1004 -0.62 22.04 21.87
CA GLU A 1004 -0.75 22.17 20.41
C GLU A 1004 -0.99 23.64 19.97
N THR A 1005 -1.58 24.48 20.82
CA THR A 1005 -1.70 25.93 20.58
C THR A 1005 -0.55 26.77 21.16
N LYS A 1006 0.14 26.31 22.21
CA LYS A 1006 1.36 26.94 22.79
C LYS A 1006 2.65 26.59 22.05
N HIS A 1007 2.69 25.52 21.27
CA HIS A 1007 3.91 24.91 20.71
C HIS A 1007 4.66 25.73 19.65
N ASN A 1008 4.12 26.85 19.18
CA ASN A 1008 4.87 27.81 18.36
C ASN A 1008 5.38 29.05 19.13
N PHE A 1009 5.03 29.24 20.42
CA PHE A 1009 5.16 30.57 21.04
C PHE A 1009 5.75 30.64 22.46
N MET A 1010 5.80 29.57 23.25
CA MET A 1010 6.31 29.64 24.64
C MET A 1010 7.85 29.68 24.78
N ASN A 1011 8.61 29.24 23.78
CA ASN A 1011 10.07 29.15 23.87
C ASN A 1011 10.82 30.51 23.79
N MET A 1012 10.11 31.63 23.64
CA MET A 1012 10.70 32.98 23.67
C MET A 1012 10.43 33.75 24.96
N SER A 1013 9.49 33.34 25.82
CA SER A 1013 9.11 34.10 27.03
C SER A 1013 9.83 33.66 28.31
N VAL A 1014 10.82 32.77 28.22
CA VAL A 1014 11.58 32.28 29.37
C VAL A 1014 12.45 33.40 29.93
N GLY A 1015 11.99 34.04 31.02
CA GLY A 1015 12.68 35.13 31.70
C GLY A 1015 11.88 36.43 31.87
N ILE A 1016 10.70 36.55 31.26
CA ILE A 1016 9.83 37.73 31.36
C ILE A 1016 8.80 37.52 32.49
N LYS A 1017 8.68 38.45 33.44
CA LYS A 1017 7.72 38.39 34.55
C LYS A 1017 6.39 39.08 34.20
N GLU A 1018 5.34 38.84 34.99
CA GLU A 1018 4.03 39.51 34.84
C GLU A 1018 4.14 41.04 34.83
N THR A 1019 5.03 41.58 35.66
CA THR A 1019 5.35 43.02 35.72
C THR A 1019 6.06 43.55 34.47
N ASP A 1020 6.83 42.73 33.77
CA ASP A 1020 7.46 43.11 32.49
C ASP A 1020 6.44 43.04 31.34
N PHE A 1021 5.55 42.02 31.34
CA PHE A 1021 4.42 41.94 30.41
C PHE A 1021 3.52 43.18 30.52
N GLU A 1022 3.23 43.61 31.75
CA GLU A 1022 2.43 44.81 32.04
C GLU A 1022 3.13 46.10 31.58
N LYS A 1023 4.40 46.30 31.93
CA LYS A 1023 5.21 47.47 31.49
C LYS A 1023 5.25 47.60 29.97
N ILE A 1024 5.45 46.48 29.27
CA ILE A 1024 5.53 46.47 27.81
C ILE A 1024 4.13 46.67 27.20
N PHE A 1025 3.06 46.10 27.77
CA PHE A 1025 1.70 46.39 27.32
C PHE A 1025 1.35 47.88 27.43
N LEU A 1026 1.60 48.48 28.60
CA LEU A 1026 1.39 49.92 28.86
C LEU A 1026 2.13 50.82 27.86
N LYS A 1027 3.32 50.41 27.43
CA LYS A 1027 4.21 51.20 26.55
C LYS A 1027 3.92 51.05 25.05
N TYR A 1028 3.37 49.91 24.63
CA TYR A 1028 3.20 49.57 23.22
C TYR A 1028 1.74 49.45 22.76
N ALA A 1029 0.79 49.04 23.61
CA ALA A 1029 -0.62 48.97 23.23
C ALA A 1029 -1.23 50.33 22.82
N PRO A 1030 -0.90 51.48 23.46
CA PRO A 1030 -1.35 52.79 23.00
C PRO A 1030 -0.82 53.20 21.62
N LYS A 1031 0.22 52.55 21.09
CA LYS A 1031 0.69 52.85 19.72
C LYS A 1031 -0.14 52.16 18.65
N ILE A 1032 -0.86 51.09 19.04
CA ILE A 1032 -1.83 50.39 18.21
C ILE A 1032 -3.21 51.05 18.38
N ASN A 1033 -3.59 51.40 19.63
CA ASN A 1033 -4.89 52.00 19.97
C ASN A 1033 -4.75 53.39 20.66
N PRO A 1034 -4.31 54.46 19.96
CA PRO A 1034 -3.86 55.74 20.55
C PRO A 1034 -4.91 56.66 21.19
N LYS A 1035 -6.16 56.22 21.32
CA LYS A 1035 -7.26 57.03 21.92
C LYS A 1035 -8.02 56.32 23.03
N ASN A 1036 -7.59 55.14 23.46
CA ASN A 1036 -8.33 54.31 24.40
C ASN A 1036 -7.66 54.25 25.78
N GLU A 1037 -8.42 54.50 26.84
CA GLU A 1037 -7.97 54.31 28.23
C GLU A 1037 -7.47 52.88 28.47
N ILE A 1038 -6.43 52.74 29.29
CA ILE A 1038 -5.93 51.44 29.74
C ILE A 1038 -6.61 51.07 31.05
N LYS A 1039 -7.17 49.86 31.12
CA LYS A 1039 -7.83 49.33 32.33
C LYS A 1039 -7.30 47.94 32.66
N LYS A 1040 -7.06 47.67 33.94
CA LYS A 1040 -6.53 46.38 34.44
C LYS A 1040 -7.56 45.72 35.34
N GLU A 1041 -7.87 44.46 35.06
CA GLU A 1041 -8.88 43.66 35.74
C GLU A 1041 -8.28 42.28 36.06
N GLY A 1042 -7.77 42.14 37.29
CA GLY A 1042 -7.05 40.95 37.74
C GLY A 1042 -5.80 40.68 36.88
N PHE A 1043 -5.71 39.47 36.34
CA PHE A 1043 -4.61 39.03 35.47
C PHE A 1043 -4.70 39.54 34.03
N HIS A 1044 -5.63 40.44 33.69
CA HIS A 1044 -5.77 40.98 32.35
C HIS A 1044 -5.64 42.50 32.33
N ILE A 1045 -5.04 43.04 31.28
CA ILE A 1045 -4.92 44.46 31.01
C ILE A 1045 -5.43 44.75 29.59
N ARG A 1046 -6.18 45.84 29.40
CA ARG A 1046 -6.82 46.19 28.12
C ARG A 1046 -6.58 47.64 27.73
N CYS A 1047 -6.40 47.89 26.43
CA CYS A 1047 -6.35 49.22 25.81
C CYS A 1047 -7.29 49.20 24.60
N GLY A 1048 -8.51 49.69 24.81
CA GLY A 1048 -9.60 49.61 23.81
C GLY A 1048 -10.03 48.17 23.53
N SER A 1049 -10.01 47.78 22.25
CA SER A 1049 -10.33 46.42 21.78
C SER A 1049 -9.22 45.40 22.04
N LEU A 1050 -8.04 45.84 22.47
CA LEU A 1050 -6.85 44.98 22.63
C LEU A 1050 -6.68 44.61 24.10
N ILE A 1051 -6.67 43.31 24.42
CA ILE A 1051 -6.53 42.76 25.79
C ILE A 1051 -5.34 41.80 25.87
N MET A 1052 -4.57 41.85 26.95
CA MET A 1052 -3.46 40.92 27.26
C MET A 1052 -3.66 40.24 28.61
N ASN A 1053 -3.34 38.96 28.68
CA ASN A 1053 -3.21 38.22 29.93
C ASN A 1053 -1.76 38.32 30.44
N LEU A 1054 -1.58 38.87 31.64
CA LEU A 1054 -0.28 39.17 32.23
C LEU A 1054 0.49 37.92 32.71
N THR A 1055 -0.21 36.82 33.00
CA THR A 1055 0.44 35.55 33.44
C THR A 1055 1.22 34.85 32.33
N ASN A 1056 0.95 35.18 31.06
CA ASN A 1056 1.51 34.48 29.91
C ASN A 1056 1.84 35.37 28.69
N GLY A 1057 1.56 36.67 28.76
CA GLY A 1057 1.88 37.64 27.71
C GLY A 1057 1.14 37.46 26.39
N LEU A 1058 0.05 36.67 26.37
CA LEU A 1058 -0.80 36.51 25.19
C LEU A 1058 -1.84 37.64 25.13
N TRP A 1059 -2.02 38.20 23.95
CA TRP A 1059 -2.99 39.25 23.68
C TRP A 1059 -3.92 38.91 22.52
N TYR A 1060 -5.07 39.58 22.50
CA TYR A 1060 -6.13 39.44 21.52
C TYR A 1060 -6.74 40.82 21.20
N ASP A 1061 -7.02 41.12 19.94
CA ASP A 1061 -7.80 42.30 19.53
C ASP A 1061 -9.19 41.89 19.05
N PHE A 1062 -10.22 42.38 19.74
CA PHE A 1062 -11.62 42.10 19.42
C PHE A 1062 -12.10 42.69 18.09
N ASN A 1063 -11.49 43.77 17.58
CA ASN A 1063 -11.89 44.38 16.31
C ASN A 1063 -11.43 43.54 15.11
N ASN A 1064 -10.13 43.26 15.04
CA ASN A 1064 -9.52 42.58 13.89
C ASN A 1064 -9.47 41.05 14.04
N LYS A 1065 -9.82 40.53 15.23
CA LYS A 1065 -9.75 39.10 15.61
C LYS A 1065 -8.32 38.52 15.55
N GLU A 1066 -7.32 39.39 15.60
CA GLU A 1066 -5.92 39.00 15.65
C GLU A 1066 -5.49 38.69 17.09
N ARG A 1067 -4.44 37.87 17.22
CA ARG A 1067 -3.91 37.43 18.51
C ARG A 1067 -2.44 37.11 18.41
N GLY A 1068 -1.69 37.43 19.46
CA GLY A 1068 -0.25 37.25 19.48
C GLY A 1068 0.31 37.10 20.89
N ASN A 1069 1.63 37.06 20.98
CA ASN A 1069 2.37 37.22 22.23
C ASN A 1069 2.98 38.64 22.28
N ILE A 1070 3.63 38.96 23.39
CA ILE A 1070 4.34 40.23 23.61
C ILE A 1070 5.28 40.65 22.46
N TYR A 1071 5.96 39.70 21.83
CA TYR A 1071 6.86 39.98 20.70
C TYR A 1071 6.10 40.44 19.46
N LEU A 1072 4.95 39.84 19.19
CA LEU A 1072 4.06 40.29 18.12
C LEU A 1072 3.43 41.66 18.44
N LEU A 1073 3.10 41.94 19.71
CA LEU A 1073 2.62 43.28 20.12
C LEU A 1073 3.65 44.37 19.82
N VAL A 1074 4.91 44.14 20.22
CA VAL A 1074 6.00 45.11 19.98
C VAL A 1074 6.33 45.22 18.48
N LYS A 1075 6.30 44.09 17.76
CA LYS A 1075 6.50 44.06 16.30
C LYS A 1075 5.46 44.93 15.58
N GLU A 1076 4.19 44.82 15.97
CA GLU A 1076 3.08 45.55 15.38
C GLU A 1076 3.13 47.04 15.77
N ALA A 1077 3.27 47.33 17.07
CA ALA A 1077 3.41 48.68 17.61
C ALA A 1077 4.67 49.47 17.16
N ARG A 1078 5.63 48.81 16.51
CA ARG A 1078 6.85 49.42 15.93
C ARG A 1078 7.01 49.18 14.42
N ASN A 1079 6.14 48.39 13.81
CA ASN A 1079 6.26 47.90 12.43
C ASN A 1079 7.67 47.37 12.06
N CYS A 1080 8.24 46.48 12.89
CA CYS A 1080 9.60 45.94 12.71
C CYS A 1080 9.61 44.42 12.41
N SER A 1081 10.80 43.84 12.26
CA SER A 1081 10.95 42.38 12.18
C SER A 1081 10.80 41.73 13.56
N ILE A 1082 10.46 40.43 13.58
CA ILE A 1082 10.31 39.68 14.84
C ILE A 1082 11.64 39.61 15.62
N ARG A 1083 12.78 39.65 14.93
CA ARG A 1083 14.12 39.66 15.55
C ARG A 1083 14.38 40.97 16.29
N GLU A 1084 14.09 42.11 15.65
CA GLU A 1084 14.22 43.43 16.29
C GLU A 1084 13.25 43.58 17.47
N ALA A 1085 12.02 43.06 17.38
CA ALA A 1085 11.09 43.02 18.50
C ALA A 1085 11.64 42.23 19.70
N ILE A 1086 12.30 41.08 19.45
CA ILE A 1086 12.98 40.30 20.49
C ILE A 1086 14.14 41.09 21.12
N GLU A 1087 14.98 41.75 20.31
CA GLU A 1087 16.11 42.55 20.80
C GLU A 1087 15.66 43.77 21.62
N ILE A 1088 14.56 44.43 21.23
CA ILE A 1088 13.92 45.52 21.99
C ILE A 1088 13.43 45.02 23.35
N ILE A 1089 12.64 43.94 23.38
CA ILE A 1089 12.11 43.37 24.63
C ILE A 1089 13.25 42.87 25.53
N THR A 1090 14.28 42.24 24.97
CA THR A 1090 15.44 41.74 25.73
C THR A 1090 16.21 42.88 26.41
N LYS A 1091 16.31 44.06 25.77
CA LYS A 1091 16.90 45.25 26.40
C LYS A 1091 16.00 45.83 27.50
N GLU A 1092 14.70 45.91 27.27
CA GLU A 1092 13.75 46.44 28.28
C GLU A 1092 13.65 45.53 29.52
N VAL A 1093 13.72 44.20 29.36
CA VAL A 1093 13.68 43.22 30.47
C VAL A 1093 15.02 43.10 31.19
N LYS A 1094 16.17 43.33 30.55
CA LYS A 1094 17.46 43.32 31.25
C LYS A 1094 17.64 44.48 32.24
N ASN A 1095 16.97 45.61 32.00
CA ASN A 1095 17.03 46.77 32.89
C ASN A 1095 16.14 46.65 34.16
N SER A 1096 15.44 45.52 34.39
CA SER A 1096 14.63 45.29 35.59
C SER A 1096 15.27 44.34 36.63
N LEU A 1097 16.58 44.08 36.53
CA LEU A 1097 17.33 43.14 37.38
C LEU A 1097 18.16 43.77 38.52
N THR A 1098 17.96 45.06 38.81
CA THR A 1098 18.60 45.75 39.95
C THR A 1098 17.56 46.44 40.82
N ASP A 1099 17.01 45.72 41.82
CA ASP A 1099 16.69 46.22 43.17
C ASP A 1099 16.16 45.09 44.09
N PRO A 1100 16.26 45.22 45.43
CA PRO A 1100 16.15 44.09 46.37
C PRO A 1100 14.73 43.80 46.91
N THR A 1101 14.57 42.58 47.44
CA THR A 1101 13.46 42.13 48.30
C THR A 1101 13.50 42.80 49.68
N PRO A 1102 12.35 43.07 50.33
CA PRO A 1102 11.63 42.08 51.16
C PRO A 1102 10.09 42.13 50.90
N GLU A 1103 9.17 41.38 51.52
CA GLU A 1103 9.18 40.56 52.75
C GLU A 1103 8.10 39.45 52.69
N THR A 1104 8.09 38.52 53.64
CA THR A 1104 7.17 37.35 53.66
C THR A 1104 5.77 37.65 54.22
N ILE A 1105 4.71 37.22 53.52
CA ILE A 1105 3.38 37.00 54.12
C ILE A 1105 2.85 35.61 53.75
N GLU A 1106 2.48 34.86 54.79
CA GLU A 1106 1.91 33.51 54.75
C GLU A 1106 0.43 33.53 54.28
N TYR A 1107 0.02 32.61 53.39
CA TYR A 1107 -1.39 32.57 52.92
C TYR A 1107 -2.03 31.18 53.08
N LYS A 1108 -2.98 31.09 54.01
CA LYS A 1108 -3.90 29.94 54.14
C LYS A 1108 -4.91 29.95 52.98
N PRO A 1109 -5.36 28.79 52.46
CA PRO A 1109 -6.33 28.75 51.38
C PRO A 1109 -7.73 29.22 51.84
N LYS A 1110 -8.17 30.39 51.39
CA LYS A 1110 -9.60 30.78 51.41
C LYS A 1110 -10.30 30.20 50.17
N ILE A 1111 -11.40 29.49 50.39
CA ILE A 1111 -12.30 29.03 49.34
C ILE A 1111 -13.08 30.24 48.80
N LEU A 1112 -13.07 30.45 47.49
CA LEU A 1112 -13.91 31.46 46.82
C LEU A 1112 -15.24 30.85 46.37
N VAL A 1113 -16.25 31.01 47.22
CA VAL A 1113 -17.66 31.05 46.81
C VAL A 1113 -17.96 32.50 46.44
N TYR A 1114 -18.51 32.77 45.26
CA TYR A 1114 -19.02 34.11 44.96
C TYR A 1114 -20.30 34.36 45.76
N ASN A 1115 -20.39 35.56 46.35
CA ASN A 1115 -21.44 36.05 47.24
C ASN A 1115 -21.50 35.37 48.63
N LYS A 1116 -20.52 35.70 49.48
CA LYS A 1116 -20.73 35.69 50.95
C LYS A 1116 -21.20 37.04 51.50
N ASP A 1117 -20.98 38.14 50.76
CA ASP A 1117 -21.10 39.51 51.27
C ASP A 1117 -22.15 40.38 50.54
N GLN A 1118 -23.11 39.76 49.83
CA GLN A 1118 -24.31 40.44 49.37
C GLN A 1118 -25.55 39.67 49.85
N LEU A 1119 -26.08 40.19 50.96
CA LEU A 1119 -27.44 40.09 51.49
C LEU A 1119 -28.30 38.99 50.85
N ILE A 1120 -28.49 37.91 51.61
CA ILE A 1120 -29.73 37.17 51.59
C ILE A 1120 -30.81 38.17 51.99
N ASP A 1121 -31.68 38.54 51.06
CA ASP A 1121 -32.96 39.12 51.41
C ASP A 1121 -33.77 37.99 52.07
N ASN A 1122 -33.93 38.04 53.40
CA ASN A 1122 -34.44 36.92 54.20
C ASN A 1122 -35.88 36.54 53.84
N ASP A 1123 -36.62 37.44 53.21
CA ASP A 1123 -37.99 37.20 52.72
C ASP A 1123 -38.03 36.51 51.34
N LYS A 1124 -36.86 36.33 50.67
CA LYS A 1124 -36.75 35.71 49.34
C LYS A 1124 -36.21 34.27 49.38
N VAL A 1125 -36.72 33.44 48.47
CA VAL A 1125 -36.27 32.05 48.31
C VAL A 1125 -34.92 32.01 47.59
N ASN A 1126 -34.00 31.17 48.07
CA ASN A 1126 -32.67 31.02 47.48
C ASN A 1126 -32.72 30.02 46.31
N LEU A 1127 -32.42 30.47 45.08
CA LEU A 1127 -32.46 29.62 43.89
C LEU A 1127 -31.03 29.26 43.44
N ILE A 1128 -30.63 28.01 43.66
CA ILE A 1128 -29.34 27.47 43.24
C ILE A 1128 -29.44 27.00 41.78
N VAL A 1129 -28.55 27.50 40.92
CA VAL A 1129 -28.53 27.23 39.47
C VAL A 1129 -27.13 26.82 38.98
N PRO A 1130 -27.02 25.99 37.93
CA PRO A 1130 -25.72 25.58 37.39
C PRO A 1130 -25.03 26.71 36.62
N GLU A 1131 -23.74 26.92 36.87
CA GLU A 1131 -22.85 27.87 36.19
C GLU A 1131 -23.16 29.39 36.33
N ASN A 1132 -22.09 30.19 36.46
CA ASN A 1132 -22.20 31.64 36.68
C ASN A 1132 -22.83 32.40 35.50
N ASN A 1133 -22.74 31.88 34.27
CA ASN A 1133 -23.33 32.51 33.08
C ASN A 1133 -24.85 32.36 33.02
N VAL A 1134 -25.40 31.29 33.62
CA VAL A 1134 -26.85 31.07 33.72
C VAL A 1134 -27.41 31.96 34.82
N ALA A 1135 -26.77 31.97 36.00
CA ALA A 1135 -27.14 32.87 37.11
C ALA A 1135 -27.21 34.34 36.67
N LYS A 1136 -26.20 34.85 35.94
CA LYS A 1136 -26.19 36.22 35.41
C LYS A 1136 -27.35 36.57 34.48
N LYS A 1137 -27.97 35.58 33.82
CA LYS A 1137 -29.17 35.79 33.01
C LYS A 1137 -30.44 35.74 33.86
N ILE A 1138 -30.53 34.78 34.78
CA ILE A 1138 -31.72 34.57 35.62
C ILE A 1138 -31.94 35.71 36.62
N VAL A 1139 -30.88 36.35 37.14
CA VAL A 1139 -30.96 37.53 38.03
C VAL A 1139 -31.85 38.65 37.47
N ASN A 1140 -31.89 38.83 36.15
CA ASN A 1140 -32.70 39.87 35.50
C ASN A 1140 -34.14 39.41 35.16
N VAL A 1141 -34.44 38.11 35.31
CA VAL A 1141 -35.71 37.49 34.91
C VAL A 1141 -36.55 37.10 36.13
N LEU A 1142 -35.91 36.69 37.22
CA LEU A 1142 -36.54 36.27 38.49
C LEU A 1142 -35.98 37.08 39.68
N PRO A 1143 -36.19 38.42 39.73
CA PRO A 1143 -35.66 39.30 40.78
C PRO A 1143 -36.23 39.05 42.20
N GLU A 1144 -37.29 38.24 42.29
CA GLU A 1144 -37.92 37.77 43.54
C GLU A 1144 -37.19 36.59 44.21
N TYR A 1145 -36.15 36.03 43.57
CA TYR A 1145 -35.31 34.98 44.13
C TYR A 1145 -33.86 35.45 44.38
N ASN A 1146 -33.24 34.93 45.44
CA ASN A 1146 -31.80 35.10 45.68
C ASN A 1146 -31.04 34.08 44.80
N ILE A 1147 -30.52 34.50 43.65
CA ILE A 1147 -29.90 33.60 42.66
C ILE A 1147 -28.45 33.25 43.03
N ILE A 1148 -28.13 31.96 43.10
CA ILE A 1148 -26.84 31.45 43.56
C ILE A 1148 -26.25 30.48 42.52
N SER A 1149 -25.12 30.85 41.93
CA SER A 1149 -24.42 30.03 40.94
C SER A 1149 -23.59 28.92 41.59
N TRP A 1150 -23.78 27.67 41.15
CA TRP A 1150 -22.95 26.55 41.54
C TRP A 1150 -22.38 25.81 40.32
N SER A 1151 -21.09 25.50 40.36
CA SER A 1151 -20.36 24.85 39.24
C SER A 1151 -19.74 23.49 39.62
N GLY A 1152 -20.20 22.90 40.74
CA GLY A 1152 -19.71 21.63 41.25
C GLY A 1152 -20.34 20.41 40.56
N GLY A 1153 -19.54 19.36 40.36
CA GLY A 1153 -20.07 18.02 40.10
C GLY A 1153 -20.44 17.30 41.40
N VAL A 1154 -21.08 16.14 41.30
CA VAL A 1154 -21.54 15.30 42.44
C VAL A 1154 -20.49 15.17 43.57
N GLN A 1155 -19.22 14.92 43.22
CA GLN A 1155 -18.11 14.73 44.17
C GLN A 1155 -17.65 16.00 44.93
N ASN A 1156 -18.19 17.16 44.57
CA ASN A 1156 -17.91 18.43 45.23
C ASN A 1156 -19.09 18.92 46.08
N ALA A 1157 -20.31 18.41 45.89
CA ALA A 1157 -21.49 18.80 46.68
C ALA A 1157 -21.30 18.48 48.17
N GLU A 1158 -20.76 17.30 48.48
CA GLU A 1158 -20.41 16.84 49.84
C GLU A 1158 -19.26 17.62 50.50
N LYS A 1159 -18.58 18.51 49.76
CA LYS A 1159 -17.38 19.25 50.21
C LYS A 1159 -17.58 20.76 50.32
N VAL A 1160 -18.77 21.26 49.97
CA VAL A 1160 -19.16 22.65 50.16
C VAL A 1160 -19.76 22.79 51.56
N ASP A 1161 -19.37 23.84 52.29
CA ASP A 1161 -20.01 24.17 53.57
C ASP A 1161 -21.36 24.86 53.30
N TRP A 1162 -22.44 24.09 53.38
CA TRP A 1162 -23.80 24.56 53.16
C TRP A 1162 -24.46 25.19 54.41
N LYS A 1163 -23.72 25.40 55.52
CA LYS A 1163 -24.29 25.93 56.78
C LYS A 1163 -24.99 27.28 56.65
N ASN A 1164 -24.60 28.10 55.68
CA ASN A 1164 -25.25 29.38 55.40
C ASN A 1164 -26.72 29.24 54.94
N PHE A 1165 -27.18 28.03 54.58
CA PHE A 1165 -28.56 27.72 54.19
C PHE A 1165 -29.37 27.06 55.32
N LYS A 1166 -28.90 27.10 56.56
CA LYS A 1166 -29.67 26.61 57.70
C LYS A 1166 -30.91 27.49 57.91
N GLU A 1167 -32.07 26.87 58.07
CA GLU A 1167 -33.41 27.48 58.27
C GLU A 1167 -33.93 28.37 57.12
N HIS A 1168 -33.23 28.45 55.98
CA HIS A 1168 -33.65 29.22 54.81
C HIS A 1168 -34.28 28.33 53.73
N LYS A 1169 -35.32 28.82 53.03
CA LYS A 1169 -35.90 28.11 51.88
C LYS A 1169 -34.94 28.12 50.69
N VAL A 1170 -34.74 26.96 50.08
CA VAL A 1170 -33.85 26.76 48.92
C VAL A 1170 -34.57 25.98 47.81
N ALA A 1171 -34.53 26.50 46.58
CA ALA A 1171 -34.90 25.78 45.37
C ALA A 1171 -33.64 25.44 44.57
N ILE A 1172 -33.57 24.25 43.97
CA ILE A 1172 -32.42 23.81 43.17
C ILE A 1172 -32.89 23.54 41.74
N TRP A 1173 -32.46 24.39 40.80
CA TRP A 1173 -32.60 24.15 39.36
C TRP A 1173 -31.38 23.37 38.86
N TYR A 1174 -31.59 22.44 37.93
CA TYR A 1174 -30.53 21.64 37.32
C TYR A 1174 -30.82 21.46 35.81
N ASP A 1175 -29.76 21.39 34.99
CA ASP A 1175 -29.93 21.10 33.55
C ASP A 1175 -30.43 19.66 33.34
N ASN A 1176 -31.09 19.38 32.22
CA ASN A 1176 -31.64 18.04 31.91
C ASN A 1176 -30.60 16.94 31.58
N ASN A 1177 -29.35 17.07 32.05
CA ASN A 1177 -28.33 16.03 31.95
C ASN A 1177 -28.26 15.12 33.21
N SER A 1178 -27.85 13.87 33.04
CA SER A 1178 -27.81 12.88 34.13
C SER A 1178 -26.78 13.15 35.24
N GLY A 1179 -25.85 14.09 35.02
CA GLY A 1179 -24.85 14.51 35.99
C GLY A 1179 -25.38 15.59 36.94
N SER A 1180 -25.95 16.66 36.39
CA SER A 1180 -26.63 17.74 37.14
C SER A 1180 -27.82 17.22 37.94
N LYS A 1181 -28.68 16.35 37.36
CA LYS A 1181 -29.82 15.72 38.07
C LYS A 1181 -29.38 14.87 39.28
N LYS A 1182 -28.15 14.32 39.28
CA LYS A 1182 -27.55 13.65 40.45
C LYS A 1182 -26.90 14.63 41.42
N ALA A 1183 -26.23 15.64 40.90
CA ALA A 1183 -25.56 16.66 41.69
C ALA A 1183 -26.58 17.46 42.53
N ALA A 1184 -27.70 17.86 41.94
CA ALA A 1184 -28.83 18.48 42.63
C ALA A 1184 -29.41 17.60 43.74
N LYS A 1185 -29.54 16.28 43.54
CA LYS A 1185 -30.01 15.34 44.58
C LYS A 1185 -29.05 15.22 45.77
N VAL A 1186 -27.73 15.30 45.54
CA VAL A 1186 -26.75 15.30 46.64
C VAL A 1186 -26.74 16.65 47.36
N THR A 1187 -26.80 17.77 46.63
CA THR A 1187 -26.93 19.12 47.22
C THR A 1187 -28.20 19.25 48.06
N LEU A 1188 -29.34 18.76 47.56
CA LEU A 1188 -30.60 18.65 48.29
C LEU A 1188 -30.44 17.87 49.60
N HIS A 1189 -29.73 16.74 49.56
CA HIS A 1189 -29.51 15.90 50.74
C HIS A 1189 -28.66 16.60 51.81
N GLU A 1190 -27.54 17.21 51.42
CA GLU A 1190 -26.64 17.89 52.38
C GLU A 1190 -27.26 19.17 52.97
N ILE A 1191 -28.02 19.96 52.20
CA ILE A 1191 -28.75 21.12 52.74
C ILE A 1191 -29.86 20.65 53.70
N ASN A 1192 -30.62 19.61 53.36
CA ASN A 1192 -31.64 19.09 54.26
C ASN A 1192 -31.02 18.46 55.53
N LYS A 1193 -29.87 17.81 55.45
CA LYS A 1193 -29.14 17.23 56.59
C LYS A 1193 -28.69 18.28 57.62
N ILE A 1194 -28.26 19.46 57.18
CA ILE A 1194 -27.97 20.60 58.07
C ILE A 1194 -29.24 21.16 58.73
N ASN A 1195 -30.38 21.00 58.06
CA ASN A 1195 -31.71 21.37 58.52
C ASN A 1195 -32.47 20.21 59.19
N ASN A 1196 -31.76 19.25 59.82
CA ASN A 1196 -32.33 18.08 60.51
C ASN A 1196 -33.38 17.30 59.67
N HIS A 1197 -33.21 17.30 58.35
CA HIS A 1197 -34.10 16.72 57.33
C HIS A 1197 -35.53 17.32 57.26
N ILE A 1198 -35.75 18.53 57.81
CA ILE A 1198 -37.06 19.20 57.89
C ILE A 1198 -37.58 19.71 56.50
N GLY A 1199 -36.80 19.58 55.42
CA GLY A 1199 -37.30 19.78 54.05
C GLY A 1199 -37.26 21.22 53.53
N PHE A 1200 -36.34 22.04 54.04
CA PHE A 1200 -36.16 23.44 53.62
C PHE A 1200 -35.62 23.60 52.18
N ALA A 1201 -35.03 22.54 51.61
CA ALA A 1201 -34.59 22.52 50.22
C ALA A 1201 -35.50 21.64 49.35
N SER A 1202 -35.76 22.08 48.11
CA SER A 1202 -36.47 21.32 47.07
C SER A 1202 -35.73 21.35 45.73
N ILE A 1203 -36.05 20.42 44.84
CA ILE A 1203 -35.59 20.42 43.44
C ILE A 1203 -36.75 20.86 42.56
N VAL A 1204 -36.49 21.82 41.66
CA VAL A 1204 -37.49 22.31 40.71
C VAL A 1204 -37.90 21.18 39.76
N ASN A 1205 -39.20 20.92 39.62
CA ASN A 1205 -39.70 19.93 38.69
C ASN A 1205 -39.79 20.52 37.27
N SER A 1206 -38.70 20.42 36.52
CA SER A 1206 -38.58 20.85 35.12
C SER A 1206 -39.69 20.29 34.21
N ASP A 1207 -40.19 19.11 34.53
CA ASP A 1207 -41.06 18.33 33.65
C ASP A 1207 -42.54 18.80 33.74
N GLU A 1208 -42.91 19.51 34.82
CA GLU A 1208 -44.23 20.14 35.01
C GLU A 1208 -44.32 21.57 34.43
N LEU A 1209 -43.18 22.19 34.10
CA LEU A 1209 -43.10 23.58 33.64
C LEU A 1209 -43.30 23.78 32.13
N LEU A 1210 -43.47 22.69 31.36
CA LEU A 1210 -43.73 22.71 29.90
C LEU A 1210 -42.74 23.57 29.07
N LEU A 1211 -41.50 23.67 29.52
CA LEU A 1211 -40.45 24.46 28.86
C LEU A 1211 -39.87 23.73 27.62
N PRO A 1212 -39.49 24.45 26.54
CA PRO A 1212 -38.88 23.85 25.35
C PRO A 1212 -37.49 23.25 25.63
N GLU A 1213 -37.07 22.28 24.80
CA GLU A 1213 -35.87 21.44 25.05
C GLU A 1213 -34.49 22.14 25.04
N ASN A 1214 -34.39 23.44 24.72
CA ASN A 1214 -33.12 24.18 24.52
C ASN A 1214 -32.92 25.32 25.51
#